data_AF-A0A2E7H4W3-F1
#
_entry.id   AF-A0A2E7H4W3-F1
#
_cell.length_a   1.000
_cell.length_b   1.000
_cell.length_c   1.000
_cell.angle_alpha   90.00
_cell.angle_beta   90.00
_cell.angle_gamma   90.00
#
_symmetry.space_group_name_H-M   'P 1'
#
loop_
_entity.id
_entity.type
_entity.pdbx_description
1 polymer ?
#
loop_
_entity_poly.entity_id
_entity_poly.type
_entity_poly.pdbx_seq_one_letter_code
_entity_poly.pdbx_strand_id
1 'polypeptide(L)'
;MVCDESRCLPPEDIEFSIALNEVLPALPNYCPEPEHICGDHATSAPTQIEDSESGILEPVTWDVNIYENGEAFELVFHAQIDPCWHTYSQYLERFDGPMPTAFRIDWPEGFEAVGDVTECDPLIQFDPTFEMDVNMFEEEVYFIQSFTGPIDESEVITGAITFMACDEEKCVFPPDLDFEAPFANRKKAPKRPDYCPPLQGLCHHGKDEAAIAEGPNKAEEEGLAGVFFLGMLLGFAALLTPCVFPMIPMTVSFFTKQSKTRSEGIRNALIYGFFIILIYTGLGLMLTAIFGVDILNVISTDPFFNLFLFALLIVFGVSFLGAFEIQLPTSWANTTDQAADRGGIIGIFFMAATLAIVSFSCTGPLVGSALAGAATGSFAAPTAVMFGFSLALALPFMLFSAFPGWLNSLPQSGGWLNSVKVVLGLLEIGFAFKFLSNADMVLQLGLLKRELFIAIWILTAVVTAFYLLGWIRFWHDSKTQKIGKQRIALGIAFLAFAGYMTPGLWGEDIKAISGFPPGMDYSYLEIHHVKALHLDYDEGLKAATEAGKPVVLDFTGWACVNCRKMEEQVWPNPRVMEILENEVVLVSLYVDERVNLPEEEQGEEQYGGKTFKIKTVGNKWSYMQASKFNTNSQPFYIMLDHDGAPLGEGVGYDPDASKFVEFLESGLAAFNR
;
A
#
# COMPACT_ATOMS: atom_id res chain seq x y z
N MET A 1 -36.51 -10.18 -1.06
CA MET A 1 -35.46 -11.08 -0.55
C MET A 1 -35.99 -12.49 -0.69
N VAL A 2 -35.22 -13.39 -1.31
CA VAL A 2 -35.59 -14.79 -1.52
C VAL A 2 -34.41 -15.64 -1.06
N CYS A 3 -34.69 -16.76 -0.41
CA CYS A 3 -33.70 -17.58 0.28
C CYS A 3 -33.90 -19.07 0.02
N ASP A 4 -32.81 -19.83 0.16
CA ASP A 4 -32.83 -21.27 0.40
C ASP A 4 -31.97 -21.64 1.62
N GLU A 5 -31.84 -22.94 1.92
CA GLU A 5 -31.09 -23.48 3.07
C GLU A 5 -29.60 -23.11 3.07
N SER A 6 -29.05 -22.69 1.93
CA SER A 6 -27.63 -22.39 1.78
C SER A 6 -27.32 -20.89 1.66
N ARG A 7 -28.29 -20.05 1.30
CA ARG A 7 -28.09 -18.60 1.15
C ARG A 7 -29.39 -17.79 1.00
N CYS A 8 -29.29 -16.51 1.34
CA CYS A 8 -30.29 -15.49 1.07
C CYS A 8 -29.71 -14.41 0.15
N LEU A 9 -30.50 -13.95 -0.84
CA LEU A 9 -30.11 -12.83 -1.71
C LEU A 9 -30.74 -11.51 -1.25
N PRO A 10 -29.96 -10.43 -1.06
CA PRO A 10 -30.50 -9.12 -0.71
C PRO A 10 -31.36 -8.55 -1.85
N PRO A 11 -32.41 -7.75 -1.55
CA PRO A 11 -33.27 -7.20 -2.57
C PRO A 11 -32.56 -6.09 -3.37
N GLU A 12 -32.70 -6.13 -4.69
CA GLU A 12 -32.25 -5.07 -5.60
C GLU A 12 -33.40 -4.16 -6.02
N ASP A 13 -33.08 -2.90 -6.31
CA ASP A 13 -34.04 -1.92 -6.84
C ASP A 13 -34.39 -2.26 -8.31
N ILE A 14 -35.69 -2.48 -8.57
CA ILE A 14 -36.19 -2.77 -9.92
C ILE A 14 -36.73 -1.48 -10.54
N GLU A 15 -36.04 -0.96 -11.56
CA GLU A 15 -36.60 0.10 -12.39
C GLU A 15 -37.74 -0.45 -13.26
N PHE A 16 -38.90 0.19 -13.19
CA PHE A 16 -40.06 -0.16 -14.01
C PHE A 16 -40.66 1.06 -14.72
N SER A 17 -41.25 0.83 -15.88
CA SER A 17 -42.00 1.85 -16.63
C SER A 17 -43.41 1.35 -16.93
N ILE A 18 -44.43 2.17 -16.63
CA ILE A 18 -45.84 1.82 -16.87
C ILE A 18 -46.37 2.65 -18.04
N ALA A 19 -46.85 1.95 -19.07
CA ALA A 19 -47.55 2.56 -20.18
C ALA A 19 -49.00 2.88 -19.77
N LEU A 20 -49.34 4.17 -19.61
CA LEU A 20 -50.64 4.62 -19.09
C LEU A 20 -51.84 4.32 -20.00
N ASN A 21 -51.59 3.82 -21.22
CA ASN A 21 -52.61 3.38 -22.17
C ASN A 21 -53.03 1.90 -21.98
N GLU A 22 -52.39 1.15 -21.08
CA GLU A 22 -52.62 -0.29 -20.86
C GLU A 22 -52.86 -0.61 -19.38
N VAL A 23 -53.84 0.06 -18.76
CA VAL A 23 -54.17 -0.18 -17.35
C VAL A 23 -55.02 -1.45 -17.21
N LEU A 24 -54.49 -2.44 -16.47
CA LEU A 24 -55.16 -3.70 -16.14
C LEU A 24 -56.17 -3.54 -14.99
N PRO A 25 -57.27 -4.33 -14.95
CA PRO A 25 -58.21 -4.31 -13.84
C PRO A 25 -57.61 -4.90 -12.56
N ALA A 26 -58.14 -4.52 -11.39
CA ALA A 26 -57.65 -4.98 -10.10
C ALA A 26 -57.81 -6.49 -9.92
N LEU A 27 -56.76 -7.15 -9.41
CA LEU A 27 -56.77 -8.58 -9.12
C LEU A 27 -57.65 -8.89 -7.90
N PRO A 28 -58.46 -9.97 -7.94
CA PRO A 28 -59.40 -10.29 -6.87
C PRO A 28 -58.75 -10.86 -5.60
N ASN A 29 -57.56 -11.48 -5.67
CA ASN A 29 -56.80 -12.00 -4.52
C ASN A 29 -55.29 -11.77 -4.71
N TYR A 30 -54.60 -11.39 -3.64
CA TYR A 30 -53.21 -10.90 -3.70
C TYR A 30 -52.13 -11.99 -3.52
N CYS A 31 -52.46 -13.17 -2.97
CA CYS A 31 -51.53 -14.32 -2.86
C CYS A 31 -52.30 -15.63 -3.05
N PRO A 32 -51.90 -16.53 -3.99
CA PRO A 32 -52.42 -17.90 -4.06
C PRO A 32 -51.83 -18.79 -2.95
N GLU A 33 -52.52 -19.87 -2.57
CA GLU A 33 -52.04 -20.82 -1.54
C GLU A 33 -50.73 -21.53 -1.98
N PRO A 34 -49.77 -21.74 -1.05
CA PRO A 34 -48.47 -22.32 -1.38
C PRO A 34 -48.55 -23.84 -1.58
N GLU A 35 -48.10 -24.33 -2.74
CA GLU A 35 -47.82 -25.74 -2.97
C GLU A 35 -46.39 -26.06 -2.49
N HIS A 36 -46.25 -26.83 -1.40
CA HIS A 36 -44.95 -27.27 -0.88
C HIS A 36 -44.30 -28.32 -1.80
N ILE A 37 -43.13 -28.02 -2.36
CA ILE A 37 -42.39 -28.92 -3.29
C ILE A 37 -41.12 -29.54 -2.66
N CYS A 38 -40.71 -29.15 -1.45
CA CYS A 38 -39.53 -29.72 -0.77
C CYS A 38 -39.97 -30.54 0.45
N GLY A 39 -39.50 -31.80 0.52
CA GLY A 39 -39.99 -32.85 1.42
C GLY A 39 -39.57 -32.75 2.90
N ASP A 40 -40.29 -33.52 3.72
CA ASP A 40 -40.27 -33.53 5.18
C ASP A 40 -38.92 -33.89 5.82
N HIS A 41 -38.44 -33.04 6.73
CA HIS A 41 -37.61 -33.45 7.85
C HIS A 41 -38.34 -33.17 9.17
N ALA A 42 -39.01 -34.21 9.67
CA ALA A 42 -39.64 -34.25 10.97
C ALA A 42 -38.71 -34.89 12.03
N THR A 43 -38.64 -34.22 13.19
CA THR A 43 -38.58 -34.77 14.56
C THR A 43 -37.37 -35.61 15.01
N SER A 44 -36.57 -35.06 15.92
CA SER A 44 -36.37 -35.63 17.27
C SER A 44 -35.63 -34.65 18.21
N ALA A 45 -36.07 -34.60 19.47
CA ALA A 45 -35.42 -33.92 20.59
C ALA A 45 -34.97 -34.98 21.64
N PRO A 46 -34.34 -34.58 22.75
CA PRO A 46 -32.90 -34.62 23.02
C PRO A 46 -32.47 -35.86 23.82
N THR A 47 -31.24 -36.33 23.64
CA THR A 47 -30.63 -37.35 24.52
C THR A 47 -29.30 -36.84 25.05
N GLN A 48 -29.06 -37.16 26.32
CA GLN A 48 -28.02 -36.60 27.18
C GLN A 48 -26.60 -36.88 26.72
N ILE A 49 -25.75 -35.93 27.13
CA ILE A 49 -24.29 -35.86 27.07
C ILE A 49 -23.66 -37.13 27.67
N GLU A 50 -22.95 -37.88 26.83
CA GLU A 50 -21.78 -38.68 27.21
C GLU A 50 -20.64 -38.22 26.30
N ASP A 51 -19.50 -37.90 26.92
CA ASP A 51 -18.27 -37.42 26.29
C ASP A 51 -17.98 -38.18 25.00
N SER A 52 -17.98 -37.47 23.87
CA SER A 52 -17.26 -37.91 22.69
C SER A 52 -15.95 -37.15 22.64
N GLU A 53 -14.85 -37.90 22.56
CA GLU A 53 -13.52 -37.41 22.20
C GLU A 53 -13.61 -36.78 20.80
N SER A 54 -14.13 -35.56 20.72
CA SER A 54 -13.96 -34.70 19.57
C SER A 54 -12.54 -34.14 19.67
N GLY A 55 -11.79 -34.17 18.59
CA GLY A 55 -10.52 -33.44 18.50
C GLY A 55 -10.73 -31.92 18.40
N ILE A 56 -11.88 -31.42 18.86
CA ILE A 56 -12.31 -30.03 18.77
C ILE A 56 -11.88 -29.35 20.06
N LEU A 57 -11.00 -28.36 19.93
CA LEU A 57 -10.53 -27.54 21.04
C LEU A 57 -11.63 -26.53 21.39
N GLU A 58 -12.13 -26.55 22.63
CA GLU A 58 -13.08 -25.57 23.18
C GLU A 58 -12.40 -24.80 24.32
N PRO A 59 -11.49 -23.86 24.00
CA PRO A 59 -10.64 -23.19 24.99
C PRO A 59 -11.39 -22.14 25.84
N VAL A 60 -12.65 -21.85 25.52
CA VAL A 60 -13.48 -20.87 26.25
C VAL A 60 -14.83 -21.50 26.57
N THR A 61 -15.15 -21.55 27.86
CA THR A 61 -16.44 -22.01 28.37
C THR A 61 -17.28 -20.82 28.81
N TRP A 62 -18.55 -20.77 28.40
CA TRP A 62 -19.47 -19.67 28.70
C TRP A 62 -20.57 -20.06 29.68
N ASP A 63 -20.79 -19.22 30.69
CA ASP A 63 -21.88 -19.33 31.66
C ASP A 63 -22.73 -18.05 31.66
N VAL A 64 -24.03 -18.16 31.36
CA VAL A 64 -24.95 -17.01 31.34
C VAL A 64 -25.89 -17.03 32.54
N ASN A 65 -25.95 -15.94 33.29
CA ASN A 65 -26.72 -15.86 34.53
C ASN A 65 -27.43 -14.50 34.69
N ILE A 66 -28.64 -14.51 35.25
CA ILE A 66 -29.40 -13.30 35.54
C ILE A 66 -29.21 -12.91 37.02
N TYR A 67 -28.92 -11.63 37.28
CA TYR A 67 -28.80 -11.07 38.62
C TYR A 67 -29.80 -9.93 38.84
N GLU A 68 -30.37 -9.90 40.04
CA GLU A 68 -31.24 -8.80 40.48
C GLU A 68 -30.39 -7.58 40.87
N ASN A 69 -30.64 -6.40 40.29
CA ASN A 69 -29.96 -5.14 40.61
C ASN A 69 -30.96 -4.00 40.89
N GLY A 70 -31.61 -4.06 42.06
CA GLY A 70 -32.56 -3.03 42.49
C GLY A 70 -33.87 -3.06 41.70
N GLU A 71 -34.14 -2.01 40.90
CA GLU A 71 -35.31 -1.92 40.02
C GLU A 71 -35.04 -2.46 38.60
N ALA A 72 -33.79 -2.84 38.29
CA ALA A 72 -33.37 -3.42 37.02
C ALA A 72 -32.75 -4.82 37.22
N PHE A 73 -32.56 -5.53 36.11
CA PHE A 73 -31.92 -6.84 36.05
C PHE A 73 -30.66 -6.76 35.21
N GLU A 74 -29.71 -7.64 35.46
CA GLU A 74 -28.47 -7.74 34.71
C GLU A 74 -28.29 -9.16 34.19
N LEU A 75 -28.09 -9.28 32.89
CA LEU A 75 -27.67 -10.51 32.24
C LEU A 75 -26.14 -10.49 32.19
N VAL A 76 -25.52 -11.46 32.87
CA VAL A 76 -24.07 -11.55 33.01
C VAL A 76 -23.58 -12.78 32.25
N PHE A 77 -22.75 -12.53 31.25
CA PHE A 77 -22.03 -13.54 30.48
C PHE A 77 -20.65 -13.71 31.09
N HIS A 78 -20.31 -14.92 31.51
CA HIS A 78 -19.02 -15.26 32.10
C HIS A 78 -18.26 -16.17 31.14
N ALA A 79 -17.09 -15.74 30.67
CA ALA A 79 -16.18 -16.56 29.89
C ALA A 79 -15.02 -17.01 30.77
N GLN A 80 -14.85 -18.33 30.91
CA GLN A 80 -13.66 -18.95 31.47
C GLN A 80 -12.75 -19.38 30.33
N ILE A 81 -11.51 -18.92 30.35
CA ILE A 81 -10.53 -19.09 29.26
C ILE A 81 -9.40 -19.98 29.76
N ASP A 82 -9.07 -21.01 28.99
CA ASP A 82 -7.98 -21.92 29.31
C ASP A 82 -6.62 -21.19 29.40
N PRO A 83 -5.66 -21.69 30.20
CA PRO A 83 -4.36 -21.03 30.34
C PRO A 83 -3.66 -20.84 28.99
N CYS A 84 -3.21 -19.61 28.75
CA CYS A 84 -2.48 -19.15 27.56
C CYS A 84 -3.31 -19.09 26.29
N TRP A 85 -4.64 -19.09 26.45
CA TRP A 85 -5.58 -18.65 25.45
C TRP A 85 -6.15 -17.28 25.83
N HIS A 86 -6.61 -16.54 24.84
CA HIS A 86 -7.25 -15.24 25.00
C HIS A 86 -8.48 -15.10 24.10
N THR A 87 -9.44 -14.29 24.54
CA THR A 87 -10.61 -13.88 23.76
C THR A 87 -10.62 -12.36 23.60
N TYR A 88 -11.35 -11.84 22.62
CA TYR A 88 -11.22 -10.43 22.20
C TYR A 88 -12.37 -9.55 22.68
N SER A 89 -12.09 -8.26 22.81
CA SER A 89 -13.05 -7.21 23.19
C SER A 89 -14.17 -7.02 22.16
N GLN A 90 -15.31 -6.47 22.60
CA GLN A 90 -16.41 -6.03 21.75
C GLN A 90 -16.05 -4.77 20.94
N TYR A 91 -15.04 -4.02 21.38
CA TYR A 91 -14.64 -2.74 20.82
C TYR A 91 -13.21 -2.81 20.26
N LEU A 92 -13.10 -3.35 19.05
CA LEU A 92 -11.86 -3.39 18.29
C LEU A 92 -11.77 -2.17 17.35
N GLU A 93 -10.61 -1.51 17.33
CA GLU A 93 -10.43 -0.24 16.59
C GLU A 93 -10.24 -0.42 15.07
N ARG A 94 -10.02 -1.66 14.59
CA ARG A 94 -9.77 -1.98 13.17
C ARG A 94 -10.52 -3.22 12.71
N PHE A 95 -10.84 -3.27 11.41
CA PHE A 95 -11.59 -4.36 10.77
C PHE A 95 -10.71 -5.47 10.15
N ASP A 96 -9.38 -5.32 10.22
CA ASP A 96 -8.36 -6.26 9.75
C ASP A 96 -7.79 -7.15 10.87
N GLY A 97 -8.36 -7.07 12.07
CA GLY A 97 -7.93 -7.82 13.25
C GLY A 97 -8.87 -8.96 13.66
N PRO A 98 -8.79 -9.45 14.91
CA PRO A 98 -9.60 -10.55 15.39
C PRO A 98 -11.10 -10.21 15.38
N MET A 99 -11.94 -11.23 15.44
CA MET A 99 -13.39 -11.05 15.45
C MET A 99 -13.78 -10.54 16.84
N PRO A 100 -14.47 -9.39 16.93
CA PRO A 100 -14.90 -8.87 18.21
C PRO A 100 -15.92 -9.81 18.82
N THR A 101 -15.84 -10.00 20.14
CA THR A 101 -16.91 -10.71 20.86
C THR A 101 -18.21 -9.92 20.69
N ALA A 102 -19.30 -10.59 20.35
CA ALA A 102 -20.59 -9.95 20.13
C ALA A 102 -21.72 -10.78 20.75
N PHE A 103 -22.73 -10.08 21.28
CA PHE A 103 -23.88 -10.68 21.93
C PHE A 103 -25.16 -10.30 21.20
N ARG A 104 -25.89 -11.29 20.69
CA ARG A 104 -27.25 -11.11 20.16
C ARG A 104 -28.24 -11.63 21.19
N ILE A 105 -29.07 -10.75 21.74
CA ILE A 105 -30.07 -11.10 22.76
C ILE A 105 -31.46 -10.93 22.18
N ASP A 106 -32.24 -12.01 22.19
CA ASP A 106 -33.62 -12.03 21.73
C ASP A 106 -34.54 -11.75 22.93
N TRP A 107 -35.00 -10.50 23.05
CA TRP A 107 -35.81 -10.06 24.20
C TRP A 107 -37.27 -10.54 24.11
N PRO A 108 -37.81 -11.19 25.16
CA PRO A 108 -39.23 -11.52 25.24
C PRO A 108 -40.13 -10.27 25.32
N GLU A 109 -41.42 -10.42 25.00
CA GLU A 109 -42.37 -9.30 25.01
C GLU A 109 -42.42 -8.62 26.39
N GLY A 110 -42.13 -7.32 26.44
CA GLY A 110 -42.15 -6.51 27.66
C GLY A 110 -40.81 -6.37 28.38
N PHE A 111 -39.74 -7.00 27.88
CA PHE A 111 -38.37 -6.78 28.34
C PHE A 111 -37.63 -5.83 27.39
N GLU A 112 -36.90 -4.86 27.95
CA GLU A 112 -36.14 -3.87 27.19
C GLU A 112 -34.72 -3.72 27.75
N ALA A 113 -33.73 -3.70 26.85
CA ALA A 113 -32.33 -3.44 27.19
C ALA A 113 -32.11 -1.99 27.65
N VAL A 114 -31.25 -1.82 28.66
CA VAL A 114 -30.80 -0.51 29.17
C VAL A 114 -29.34 -0.33 28.80
N GLY A 115 -29.09 0.35 27.68
CA GLY A 115 -27.73 0.58 27.15
C GLY A 115 -27.15 -0.64 26.44
N ASP A 116 -25.88 -0.53 26.05
CA ASP A 116 -25.13 -1.60 25.39
C ASP A 116 -24.47 -2.54 26.40
N VAL A 117 -24.01 -3.71 25.93
CA VAL A 117 -23.27 -4.66 26.74
C VAL A 117 -21.94 -4.03 27.19
N THR A 118 -21.74 -3.94 28.49
CA THR A 118 -20.52 -3.41 29.09
C THR A 118 -19.48 -4.50 29.28
N GLU A 119 -18.21 -4.13 29.05
CA GLU A 119 -17.03 -4.96 29.30
C GLU A 119 -16.05 -4.23 30.22
N CYS A 120 -15.07 -4.96 30.75
CA CYS A 120 -13.99 -4.41 31.55
C CYS A 120 -12.87 -3.80 30.69
N ASP A 121 -11.94 -3.08 31.34
CA ASP A 121 -10.75 -2.54 30.67
C ASP A 121 -9.92 -3.70 30.07
N PRO A 122 -9.79 -3.77 28.75
CA PRO A 122 -9.09 -4.88 28.10
C PRO A 122 -7.57 -4.78 28.27
N LEU A 123 -6.90 -5.92 28.20
CA LEU A 123 -5.46 -5.98 28.07
C LEU A 123 -5.10 -5.59 26.64
N ILE A 124 -4.24 -4.59 26.48
CA ILE A 124 -3.68 -4.24 25.18
C ILE A 124 -2.35 -4.98 25.06
N GLN A 125 -2.34 -6.03 24.25
CA GLN A 125 -1.15 -6.81 23.95
C GLN A 125 -1.02 -7.04 22.46
N PHE A 126 0.22 -7.16 22.01
CA PHE A 126 0.53 -7.48 20.62
C PHE A 126 0.15 -8.93 20.34
N ASP A 127 -0.75 -9.15 19.40
CA ASP A 127 -1.14 -10.48 18.96
C ASP A 127 -0.30 -10.86 17.72
N PRO A 128 0.58 -11.88 17.82
CA PRO A 128 1.43 -12.29 16.71
C PRO A 128 0.65 -12.89 15.54
N THR A 129 -0.58 -13.36 15.75
CA THR A 129 -1.44 -13.91 14.69
C THR A 129 -2.00 -12.82 13.79
N PHE A 130 -2.26 -11.63 14.35
CA PHE A 130 -2.85 -10.50 13.63
C PHE A 130 -1.84 -9.35 13.40
N GLU A 131 -0.58 -9.52 13.82
CA GLU A 131 0.51 -8.55 13.74
C GLU A 131 0.16 -7.14 14.23
N MET A 132 -0.69 -7.05 15.26
CA MET A 132 -1.18 -5.77 15.78
C MET A 132 -1.48 -5.82 17.28
N ASP A 133 -1.46 -4.66 17.93
CA ASP A 133 -1.98 -4.52 19.29
C ASP A 133 -3.50 -4.68 19.29
N VAL A 134 -4.01 -5.62 20.08
CA VAL A 134 -5.44 -5.92 20.18
C VAL A 134 -5.90 -5.88 21.63
N ASN A 135 -7.16 -5.50 21.79
CA ASN A 135 -7.84 -5.50 23.08
C ASN A 135 -8.33 -6.93 23.38
N MET A 136 -7.70 -7.60 24.35
CA MET A 136 -7.95 -9.01 24.68
C MET A 136 -8.19 -9.23 26.18
N PHE A 137 -8.70 -10.42 26.51
CA PHE A 137 -8.94 -10.92 27.86
C PHE A 137 -8.37 -12.32 28.03
N GLU A 138 -7.79 -12.59 29.19
CA GLU A 138 -7.19 -13.87 29.57
C GLU A 138 -7.80 -14.37 30.90
N GLU A 139 -7.71 -15.68 31.15
CA GLU A 139 -8.17 -16.38 32.36
C GLU A 139 -9.70 -16.33 32.60
N GLU A 140 -10.27 -15.19 32.99
CA GLU A 140 -11.71 -15.03 33.22
C GLU A 140 -12.17 -13.61 32.89
N VAL A 141 -13.31 -13.48 32.18
CA VAL A 141 -13.91 -12.18 31.85
C VAL A 141 -15.44 -12.21 31.98
N TYR A 142 -16.02 -11.07 32.37
CA TYR A 142 -17.46 -10.90 32.55
C TYR A 142 -17.99 -9.75 31.67
N PHE A 143 -19.00 -10.05 30.86
CA PHE A 143 -19.75 -9.08 30.04
C PHE A 143 -21.17 -8.92 30.55
N ILE A 144 -21.69 -7.69 30.55
CA ILE A 144 -22.91 -7.37 31.31
C ILE A 144 -23.87 -6.50 30.52
N GLN A 145 -25.09 -7.01 30.35
CA GLN A 145 -26.21 -6.29 29.78
C GLN A 145 -27.25 -5.96 30.86
N SER A 146 -27.51 -4.67 31.08
CA SER A 146 -28.61 -4.24 31.95
C SER A 146 -29.94 -4.25 31.20
N PHE A 147 -31.03 -4.61 31.86
CA PHE A 147 -32.37 -4.63 31.25
C PHE A 147 -33.49 -4.43 32.29
N THR A 148 -34.68 -4.06 31.81
CA THR A 148 -35.89 -3.91 32.62
C THR A 148 -37.04 -4.70 32.01
N GLY A 149 -37.94 -5.23 32.85
CA GLY A 149 -39.10 -5.98 32.37
C GLY A 149 -40.00 -6.45 33.52
N PRO A 150 -41.16 -7.05 33.20
CA PRO A 150 -42.05 -7.62 34.20
C PRO A 150 -41.39 -8.83 34.88
N ILE A 151 -41.70 -9.04 36.17
CA ILE A 151 -41.28 -10.26 36.87
C ILE A 151 -42.20 -11.40 36.45
N ASP A 152 -41.79 -12.14 35.42
CA ASP A 152 -42.45 -13.37 34.96
C ASP A 152 -41.47 -14.55 35.05
N GLU A 153 -41.78 -15.53 35.91
CA GLU A 153 -40.90 -16.68 36.14
C GLU A 153 -41.00 -17.75 35.06
N SER A 154 -41.95 -17.62 34.13
CA SER A 154 -42.10 -18.55 33.00
C SER A 154 -41.28 -18.18 31.77
N GLU A 155 -40.70 -16.97 31.75
CA GLU A 155 -39.95 -16.43 30.63
C GLU A 155 -38.49 -16.92 30.59
N VAL A 156 -37.99 -17.11 29.38
CA VAL A 156 -36.60 -17.52 29.10
C VAL A 156 -36.01 -16.52 28.13
N ILE A 157 -34.88 -15.91 28.51
CA ILE A 157 -34.13 -15.03 27.61
C ILE A 157 -33.20 -15.91 26.79
N THR A 158 -33.29 -15.80 25.46
CA THR A 158 -32.46 -16.57 24.53
C THR A 158 -31.57 -15.64 23.72
N GLY A 159 -30.54 -16.19 23.11
CA GLY A 159 -29.67 -15.42 22.23
C GLY A 159 -28.46 -16.23 21.79
N ALA A 160 -27.51 -15.56 21.14
CA ALA A 160 -26.28 -16.16 20.64
C ALA A 160 -25.06 -15.31 21.03
N ILE A 161 -23.95 -15.99 21.32
CA ILE A 161 -22.64 -15.40 21.57
C ILE A 161 -21.73 -15.73 20.38
N THR A 162 -21.21 -14.71 19.72
CA THR A 162 -20.20 -14.85 18.66
C THR A 162 -18.86 -14.41 19.23
N PHE A 163 -17.85 -15.27 19.18
CA PHE A 163 -16.52 -14.96 19.72
C PHE A 163 -15.42 -15.73 19.00
N MET A 164 -14.19 -15.29 19.22
CA MET A 164 -12.97 -15.89 18.69
C MET A 164 -11.99 -16.07 19.85
N ALA A 165 -11.31 -17.22 19.90
CA ALA A 165 -10.31 -17.51 20.92
C ALA A 165 -9.00 -17.95 20.26
N CYS A 166 -7.87 -17.40 20.69
CA CYS A 166 -6.56 -17.72 20.12
C CYS A 166 -5.53 -18.02 21.21
N ASP A 167 -4.50 -18.77 20.84
CA ASP A 167 -3.23 -18.86 21.57
C ASP A 167 -2.10 -18.27 20.69
N GLU A 168 -0.84 -18.44 21.08
CA GLU A 168 0.32 -17.90 20.33
C GLU A 168 0.52 -18.57 18.94
N GLU A 169 -0.11 -19.71 18.67
CA GLU A 169 0.12 -20.51 17.45
C GLU A 169 -1.13 -20.68 16.56
N LYS A 170 -2.34 -20.56 17.13
CA LYS A 170 -3.60 -20.87 16.42
C LYS A 170 -4.81 -20.16 17.02
N CYS A 171 -5.82 -20.00 16.18
CA CYS A 171 -7.14 -19.49 16.56
C CYS A 171 -8.24 -20.52 16.33
N VAL A 172 -9.25 -20.50 17.19
CA VAL A 172 -10.48 -21.26 17.05
C VAL A 172 -11.63 -20.29 16.84
N PHE A 173 -12.49 -20.60 15.86
CA PHE A 173 -13.72 -19.86 15.54
C PHE A 173 -14.92 -20.77 15.80
N PRO A 174 -15.44 -20.82 17.04
CA PRO A 174 -16.64 -21.56 17.32
C PRO A 174 -17.83 -21.00 16.51
N PRO A 175 -18.78 -21.85 16.09
CA PRO A 175 -20.07 -21.34 15.61
C PRO A 175 -20.76 -20.56 16.74
N ASP A 176 -21.72 -19.70 16.36
CA ASP A 176 -22.54 -18.93 17.31
C ASP A 176 -23.07 -19.84 18.43
N LEU A 177 -22.72 -19.51 19.68
CA LEU A 177 -23.11 -20.28 20.85
C LEU A 177 -24.47 -19.80 21.35
N ASP A 178 -25.51 -20.58 21.08
CA ASP A 178 -26.85 -20.31 21.59
C ASP A 178 -26.88 -20.48 23.12
N PHE A 179 -27.43 -19.48 23.82
CA PHE A 179 -27.64 -19.53 25.26
C PHE A 179 -29.12 -19.42 25.62
N GLU A 180 -29.48 -20.06 26.73
CA GLU A 180 -30.80 -19.92 27.35
C GLU A 180 -30.60 -19.51 28.82
N ALA A 181 -31.22 -18.39 29.20
CA ALA A 181 -31.21 -17.87 30.55
C ALA A 181 -32.64 -17.80 31.11
N PRO A 182 -33.12 -18.87 31.79
CA PRO A 182 -34.44 -18.87 32.39
C PRO A 182 -34.55 -17.83 33.50
N PHE A 183 -35.57 -16.96 33.45
CA PHE A 183 -35.79 -15.91 34.44
C PHE A 183 -36.08 -16.48 35.85
N ALA A 184 -36.59 -17.70 35.92
CA ALA A 184 -36.74 -18.48 37.15
C ALA A 184 -35.43 -18.70 37.91
N ASN A 185 -34.29 -18.75 37.22
CA ASN A 185 -32.98 -19.06 37.79
C ASN A 185 -32.18 -17.81 38.23
N ARG A 186 -32.83 -16.65 38.30
CA ARG A 186 -32.19 -15.39 38.72
C ARG A 186 -31.56 -15.49 40.11
N LYS A 187 -30.36 -14.93 40.24
CA LYS A 187 -29.56 -14.91 41.47
C LYS A 187 -29.66 -13.54 42.14
N LYS A 188 -29.52 -13.50 43.48
CA LYS A 188 -29.56 -12.24 44.24
C LYS A 188 -28.25 -11.46 44.11
N ALA A 189 -28.35 -10.12 44.04
CA ALA A 189 -27.25 -9.15 43.94
C ALA A 189 -25.97 -9.42 44.76
N PRO A 190 -26.02 -9.81 46.06
CA PRO A 190 -24.81 -9.96 46.86
C PRO A 190 -23.94 -11.19 46.53
N LYS A 191 -24.34 -12.01 45.54
CA LYS A 191 -23.52 -13.11 44.98
C LYS A 191 -22.88 -12.77 43.64
N ARG A 192 -22.93 -11.50 43.21
CA ARG A 192 -22.37 -11.06 41.94
C ARG A 192 -20.83 -11.19 41.97
N PRO A 193 -20.22 -11.86 40.97
CA PRO A 193 -18.77 -11.91 40.82
C PRO A 193 -18.19 -10.51 40.53
N ASP A 194 -16.90 -10.32 40.81
CA ASP A 194 -16.22 -9.07 40.49
C ASP A 194 -16.13 -8.90 38.98
N TYR A 195 -16.26 -7.66 38.50
CA TYR A 195 -16.34 -7.36 37.07
C TYR A 195 -14.99 -7.59 36.37
N CYS A 196 -13.90 -7.44 37.13
CA CYS A 196 -12.53 -7.68 36.69
C CYS A 196 -11.75 -8.42 37.80
N PRO A 197 -11.75 -9.77 37.83
CA PRO A 197 -10.81 -10.46 38.71
C PRO A 197 -9.37 -10.11 38.31
N PRO A 198 -8.45 -9.86 39.26
CA PRO A 198 -7.06 -9.60 38.92
C PRO A 198 -6.43 -10.86 38.31
N LEU A 199 -5.74 -10.70 37.18
CA LEU A 199 -5.01 -11.78 36.51
C LEU A 199 -4.06 -12.49 37.49
N GLN A 200 -4.12 -13.81 37.47
CA GLN A 200 -3.29 -14.70 38.27
C GLN A 200 -1.90 -14.90 37.66
N GLY A 201 -1.71 -14.47 36.40
CA GLY A 201 -0.43 -14.47 35.72
C GLY A 201 0.01 -15.89 35.34
N LEU A 202 -0.95 -16.69 34.86
CA LEU A 202 -0.74 -18.11 34.54
C LEU A 202 0.17 -18.30 33.31
N CYS A 203 0.42 -17.25 32.52
CA CYS A 203 1.31 -17.26 31.34
C CYS A 203 2.41 -16.19 31.48
N HIS A 204 3.62 -16.51 31.02
CA HIS A 204 4.81 -15.66 31.14
C HIS A 204 5.24 -15.14 29.77
N HIS A 205 4.86 -13.92 29.42
CA HIS A 205 5.40 -13.23 28.24
C HIS A 205 6.79 -12.69 28.59
N GLY A 206 7.81 -13.30 27.99
CA GLY A 206 9.23 -13.09 28.33
C GLY A 206 9.67 -11.63 28.22
N LYS A 207 9.99 -11.01 29.36
CA LYS A 207 10.87 -9.84 29.44
C LYS A 207 12.31 -10.31 29.59
N ASP A 208 13.11 -10.19 28.53
CA ASP A 208 14.57 -10.13 28.64
C ASP A 208 15.13 -9.04 27.70
N GLU A 209 15.31 -7.84 28.27
CA GLU A 209 16.22 -6.82 27.76
C GLU A 209 17.67 -7.24 28.08
N ALA A 210 18.49 -7.58 27.07
CA ALA A 210 19.93 -7.25 27.01
C ALA A 210 20.64 -7.75 25.74
N ALA A 211 20.92 -6.79 24.85
CA ALA A 211 22.19 -6.59 24.15
C ALA A 211 22.80 -7.73 23.30
N ILE A 212 22.61 -7.64 21.97
CA ILE A 212 23.75 -7.49 21.03
C ILE A 212 23.40 -6.36 20.03
N ALA A 213 24.36 -5.46 19.84
CA ALA A 213 24.21 -4.19 19.16
C ALA A 213 24.69 -4.23 17.69
N GLU A 214 24.11 -3.29 16.91
CA GLU A 214 24.51 -2.71 15.60
C GLU A 214 24.11 -3.53 14.35
N GLY A 215 23.25 -3.11 13.40
CA GLY A 215 22.42 -1.92 13.09
C GLY A 215 21.99 -1.99 11.59
N PRO A 216 21.21 -1.06 10.98
CA PRO A 216 20.15 -0.20 11.49
C PRO A 216 18.79 -0.59 10.85
N ASN A 217 18.02 -1.48 11.47
CA ASN A 217 16.58 -1.56 11.23
C ASN A 217 15.90 -1.06 12.51
N LYS A 218 15.46 0.19 12.48
CA LYS A 218 14.49 0.72 13.44
C LYS A 218 13.17 0.80 12.70
N ALA A 219 12.34 -0.21 12.89
CA ALA A 219 10.93 -0.18 12.59
C ALA A 219 10.21 -0.89 13.74
N GLU A 220 10.26 -0.28 14.92
CA GLU A 220 9.40 -0.61 16.06
C GLU A 220 9.29 0.69 16.87
N GLU A 221 8.05 1.18 17.04
CA GLU A 221 7.56 2.54 17.35
C GLU A 221 7.18 3.49 16.17
N GLU A 222 7.05 3.04 14.92
CA GLU A 222 6.63 3.95 13.82
C GLU A 222 5.10 4.16 13.70
N GLY A 223 4.44 4.48 14.82
CA GLY A 223 3.06 4.96 14.82
C GLY A 223 2.98 6.37 14.20
N LEU A 224 2.49 6.49 12.97
CA LEU A 224 2.22 7.72 12.18
C LEU A 224 3.40 8.70 11.95
N ALA A 225 4.23 8.95 12.96
CA ALA A 225 5.42 9.81 12.94
C ALA A 225 6.52 9.21 12.05
N GLY A 226 6.73 7.91 12.12
CA GLY A 226 7.68 7.22 11.26
C GLY A 226 7.35 7.32 9.77
N VAL A 227 6.09 6.99 9.46
CA VAL A 227 5.46 7.20 8.15
C VAL A 227 5.57 8.67 7.68
N PHE A 228 5.39 9.65 8.57
CA PHE A 228 5.63 11.07 8.29
C PHE A 228 7.10 11.37 7.97
N PHE A 229 8.05 10.85 8.75
CA PHE A 229 9.49 11.05 8.53
C PHE A 229 9.98 10.38 7.24
N LEU A 230 9.43 9.21 6.91
CA LEU A 230 9.64 8.56 5.62
C LEU A 230 9.17 9.45 4.47
N GLY A 231 7.93 9.97 4.56
CA GLY A 231 7.41 10.94 3.59
C GLY A 231 8.32 12.17 3.46
N MET A 232 8.80 12.70 4.59
CA MET A 232 9.72 13.84 4.64
C MET A 232 11.07 13.54 3.97
N LEU A 233 11.63 12.36 4.20
CA LEU A 233 12.89 11.92 3.57
C LEU A 233 12.72 11.81 2.04
N LEU A 234 11.63 11.21 1.59
CA LEU A 234 11.31 11.09 0.16
C LEU A 234 11.03 12.47 -0.47
N GLY A 235 10.43 13.40 0.26
CA GLY A 235 10.24 14.78 -0.18
C GLY A 235 11.56 15.55 -0.33
N PHE A 236 12.55 15.30 0.55
CA PHE A 236 13.89 15.84 0.36
C PHE A 236 14.60 15.22 -0.84
N ALA A 237 14.44 13.92 -1.08
CA ALA A 237 14.96 13.27 -2.28
C ALA A 237 14.31 13.83 -3.55
N ALA A 238 13.02 14.15 -3.50
CA ALA A 238 12.27 14.76 -4.59
C ALA A 238 12.82 16.14 -5.02
N LEU A 239 13.44 16.91 -4.14
CA LEU A 239 14.10 18.19 -4.51
C LEU A 239 15.28 18.02 -5.45
N LEU A 240 15.91 16.84 -5.44
CA LEU A 240 17.02 16.50 -6.33
C LEU A 240 16.52 16.06 -7.72
N THR A 241 15.20 15.92 -7.89
CA THR A 241 14.62 15.53 -9.18
C THR A 241 14.74 16.66 -10.20
N PRO A 242 14.92 16.31 -11.49
CA PRO A 242 15.23 17.28 -12.52
C PRO A 242 14.14 18.32 -12.78
N CYS A 243 12.86 18.11 -12.41
CA CYS A 243 11.83 19.16 -12.61
C CYS A 243 11.66 20.12 -11.43
N VAL A 244 12.12 19.76 -10.23
CA VAL A 244 11.97 20.60 -9.03
C VAL A 244 13.12 21.58 -8.90
N PHE A 245 14.33 21.09 -9.14
CA PHE A 245 15.55 21.89 -9.04
C PHE A 245 15.56 23.15 -9.94
N PRO A 246 15.13 23.10 -11.22
CA PRO A 246 15.00 24.26 -12.12
C PRO A 246 14.08 25.36 -11.61
N MET A 247 13.09 25.00 -10.79
CA MET A 247 12.10 25.94 -10.30
C MET A 247 12.62 26.75 -9.12
N ILE A 248 13.69 26.33 -8.44
CA ILE A 248 14.29 27.09 -7.32
C ILE A 248 14.76 28.49 -7.79
N PRO A 249 15.55 28.65 -8.87
CA PRO A 249 15.92 29.99 -9.37
C PRO A 249 14.72 30.82 -9.85
N MET A 250 13.73 30.20 -10.50
CA MET A 250 12.53 30.89 -11.01
C MET A 250 11.68 31.45 -9.86
N THR A 251 11.42 30.65 -8.84
CA THR A 251 10.65 31.04 -7.66
C THR A 251 11.37 32.14 -6.88
N VAL A 252 12.68 32.02 -6.70
CA VAL A 252 13.49 33.08 -6.08
C VAL A 252 13.42 34.38 -6.87
N SER A 253 13.54 34.34 -8.20
CA SER A 253 13.47 35.54 -9.06
C SER A 253 12.12 36.26 -8.91
N PHE A 254 11.02 35.51 -8.85
CA PHE A 254 9.68 36.03 -8.59
C PHE A 254 9.59 36.73 -7.23
N PHE A 255 10.03 36.08 -6.15
CA PHE A 255 9.96 36.67 -4.79
C PHE A 255 10.92 37.83 -4.57
N THR A 256 12.07 37.84 -5.26
CA THR A 256 13.03 38.94 -5.21
C THR A 256 12.48 40.20 -5.89
N LYS A 257 11.63 40.05 -6.92
CA LYS A 257 10.92 41.18 -7.56
C LYS A 257 9.72 41.68 -6.72
N GLN A 258 9.02 40.77 -6.04
CA GLN A 258 7.77 41.09 -5.34
C GLN A 258 7.97 41.58 -3.89
N SER A 259 9.04 41.15 -3.21
CA SER A 259 9.24 41.41 -1.77
C SER A 259 10.28 42.50 -1.53
N LYS A 260 9.81 43.72 -1.26
CA LYS A 260 10.68 44.90 -1.05
C LYS A 260 11.27 44.96 0.36
N THR A 261 10.60 44.38 1.35
CA THR A 261 11.03 44.35 2.75
C THR A 261 11.20 42.92 3.26
N ARG A 262 12.05 42.73 4.29
CA ARG A 262 12.29 41.42 4.91
C ARG A 262 11.01 40.80 5.50
N SER A 263 10.13 41.63 6.07
CA SER A 263 8.84 41.19 6.63
C SER A 263 7.89 40.68 5.53
N GLU A 264 7.79 41.40 4.41
CA GLU A 264 7.00 40.95 3.26
C GLU A 264 7.56 39.68 2.64
N GLY A 265 8.89 39.54 2.56
CA GLY A 265 9.54 38.33 2.06
C GLY A 265 9.21 37.08 2.89
N ILE A 266 9.28 37.19 4.22
CA ILE A 266 8.91 36.09 5.13
C ILE A 266 7.42 35.77 5.02
N ARG A 267 6.55 36.78 4.99
CA ARG A 267 5.10 36.57 4.86
C ARG A 267 4.75 35.87 3.55
N ASN A 268 5.31 36.34 2.43
CA ASN A 268 5.07 35.75 1.12
C ASN A 268 5.63 34.33 1.03
N ALA A 269 6.79 34.06 1.64
CA ALA A 269 7.38 32.72 1.72
C ALA A 269 6.48 31.73 2.48
N LEU A 270 5.95 32.13 3.64
CA LEU A 270 5.04 31.30 4.44
C LEU A 270 3.75 30.99 3.69
N ILE A 271 3.15 31.99 3.03
CA ILE A 271 1.94 31.82 2.21
C ILE A 271 2.23 30.88 1.03
N TYR A 272 3.40 31.03 0.39
CA TYR A 272 3.81 30.19 -0.73
C TYR A 272 3.94 28.72 -0.32
N GLY A 273 4.70 28.45 0.73
CA GLY A 273 4.85 27.07 1.18
C GLY A 273 3.59 26.48 1.80
N PHE A 274 2.70 27.29 2.40
CA PHE A 274 1.36 26.83 2.79
C PHE A 274 0.56 26.34 1.58
N PHE A 275 0.56 27.08 0.46
CA PHE A 275 -0.11 26.63 -0.76
C PHE A 275 0.55 25.40 -1.38
N ILE A 276 1.88 25.27 -1.34
CA ILE A 276 2.56 24.03 -1.77
C ILE A 276 2.04 22.85 -0.94
N ILE A 277 2.05 22.97 0.39
CA ILE A 277 1.60 21.89 1.29
C ILE A 277 0.14 21.53 1.03
N LEU A 278 -0.74 22.54 0.93
CA LEU A 278 -2.16 22.34 0.67
C LEU A 278 -2.41 21.66 -0.67
N ILE A 279 -1.78 22.13 -1.75
CA ILE A 279 -2.01 21.62 -3.09
C ILE A 279 -1.43 20.21 -3.23
N TYR A 280 -0.21 19.96 -2.75
CA TYR A 280 0.40 18.63 -2.87
C TYR A 280 -0.30 17.58 -2.00
N THR A 281 -0.58 17.91 -0.73
CA THR A 281 -1.31 17.00 0.17
C THR A 281 -2.73 16.78 -0.33
N GLY A 282 -3.40 17.86 -0.76
CA GLY A 282 -4.75 17.79 -1.31
C GLY A 282 -4.83 17.00 -2.62
N LEU A 283 -3.92 17.23 -3.56
CA LEU A 283 -3.86 16.49 -4.83
C LEU A 283 -3.50 15.02 -4.58
N GLY A 284 -2.53 14.72 -3.71
CA GLY A 284 -2.15 13.35 -3.36
C GLY A 284 -3.31 12.57 -2.73
N LEU A 285 -4.00 13.16 -1.75
CA LEU A 285 -5.17 12.53 -1.12
C LEU A 285 -6.36 12.44 -2.06
N MET A 286 -6.63 13.47 -2.86
CA MET A 286 -7.71 13.47 -3.85
C MET A 286 -7.50 12.38 -4.90
N LEU A 287 -6.28 12.24 -5.43
CA LEU A 287 -5.98 11.21 -6.41
C LEU A 287 -6.12 9.81 -5.80
N THR A 288 -5.64 9.63 -4.56
CA THR A 288 -5.78 8.36 -3.84
C THR A 288 -7.24 8.02 -3.55
N ALA A 289 -8.07 9.00 -3.18
CA ALA A 289 -9.48 8.80 -2.89
C ALA A 289 -10.32 8.51 -4.15
N ILE A 290 -10.01 9.15 -5.29
CA ILE A 290 -10.78 8.97 -6.52
C ILE A 290 -10.35 7.70 -7.28
N PHE A 291 -9.06 7.40 -7.30
CA PHE A 291 -8.50 6.38 -8.18
C PHE A 291 -7.83 5.20 -7.44
N GLY A 292 -7.68 5.28 -6.12
CA GLY A 292 -6.91 4.31 -5.33
C GLY A 292 -5.38 4.54 -5.39
N VAL A 293 -4.63 3.80 -4.58
CA VAL A 293 -3.15 3.90 -4.50
C VAL A 293 -2.46 3.43 -5.78
N ASP A 294 -3.05 2.50 -6.51
CA ASP A 294 -2.43 1.85 -7.65
C ASP A 294 -2.56 2.59 -8.99
N ILE A 295 -3.36 3.67 -9.05
CA ILE A 295 -3.33 4.55 -10.24
C ILE A 295 -1.96 5.18 -10.46
N LEU A 296 -1.23 5.46 -9.37
CA LEU A 296 0.08 6.10 -9.46
C LEU A 296 1.09 5.14 -10.08
N ASN A 297 0.93 3.84 -9.84
CA ASN A 297 1.71 2.81 -10.51
C ASN A 297 1.32 2.73 -12.00
N VAL A 298 0.03 2.65 -12.31
CA VAL A 298 -0.48 2.59 -13.71
C VAL A 298 -0.04 3.79 -14.53
N ILE A 299 -0.07 5.00 -13.96
CA ILE A 299 0.41 6.23 -14.63
C ILE A 299 1.94 6.17 -14.80
N SER A 300 2.67 5.71 -13.79
CA SER A 300 4.14 5.64 -13.83
C SER A 300 4.66 4.59 -14.81
N THR A 301 3.88 3.54 -15.10
CA THR A 301 4.22 2.50 -16.08
C THR A 301 3.63 2.75 -17.47
N ASP A 302 2.82 3.81 -17.67
CA ASP A 302 2.23 4.11 -18.96
C ASP A 302 3.29 4.51 -20.01
N PRO A 303 3.37 3.84 -21.17
CA PRO A 303 4.39 4.13 -22.17
C PRO A 303 4.30 5.53 -22.76
N PHE A 304 3.09 6.04 -22.99
CA PHE A 304 2.91 7.35 -23.62
C PHE A 304 3.28 8.48 -22.65
N PHE A 305 2.92 8.33 -21.37
CA PHE A 305 3.33 9.25 -20.32
C PHE A 305 4.85 9.24 -20.13
N ASN A 306 5.48 8.07 -20.10
CA ASN A 306 6.94 7.95 -20.03
C ASN A 306 7.64 8.58 -21.26
N LEU A 307 7.10 8.41 -22.48
CA LEU A 307 7.61 9.05 -23.69
C LEU A 307 7.46 10.58 -23.65
N PHE A 308 6.35 11.08 -23.12
CA PHE A 308 6.15 12.50 -22.89
C PHE A 308 7.20 13.06 -21.90
N LEU A 309 7.42 12.38 -20.78
CA LEU A 309 8.44 12.76 -19.80
C LEU A 309 9.85 12.69 -20.37
N PHE A 310 10.17 11.67 -21.18
CA PHE A 310 11.44 11.60 -21.92
C PHE A 310 11.64 12.84 -22.80
N ALA A 311 10.66 13.18 -23.63
CA ALA A 311 10.75 14.35 -24.52
C ALA A 311 10.91 15.65 -23.71
N LEU A 312 10.16 15.80 -22.62
CA LEU A 312 10.21 16.96 -21.73
C LEU A 312 11.59 17.12 -21.08
N LEU A 313 12.15 16.05 -20.48
CA LEU A 313 13.46 16.06 -19.84
C LEU A 313 14.60 16.27 -20.85
N ILE A 314 14.48 15.76 -22.08
CA ILE A 314 15.43 16.07 -23.15
C ILE A 314 15.40 17.56 -23.49
N VAL A 315 14.22 18.16 -23.62
CA VAL A 315 14.08 19.60 -23.90
C VAL A 315 14.69 20.44 -22.78
N PHE A 316 14.42 20.11 -21.52
CA PHE A 316 15.00 20.81 -20.37
C PHE A 316 16.51 20.58 -20.23
N GLY A 317 16.99 19.35 -20.40
CA GLY A 317 18.41 19.02 -20.35
C GLY A 317 19.20 19.79 -21.43
N VAL A 318 18.67 19.85 -22.66
CA VAL A 318 19.23 20.66 -23.76
C VAL A 318 19.17 22.16 -23.45
N SER A 319 18.11 22.63 -22.77
CA SER A 319 18.02 24.01 -22.29
C SER A 319 19.11 24.33 -21.26
N PHE A 320 19.40 23.41 -20.32
CA PHE A 320 20.47 23.58 -19.33
C PHE A 320 21.88 23.53 -19.90
N LEU A 321 22.11 22.77 -20.97
CA LEU A 321 23.36 22.83 -21.74
C LEU A 321 23.54 24.17 -22.48
N GLY A 322 22.51 25.02 -22.48
CA GLY A 322 22.53 26.37 -23.02
C GLY A 322 22.20 26.44 -24.51
N ALA A 323 21.59 25.42 -25.11
CA ALA A 323 21.21 25.49 -26.52
C ALA A 323 20.10 26.54 -26.77
N PHE A 324 19.20 26.70 -25.80
CA PHE A 324 18.19 27.75 -25.76
C PHE A 324 17.76 27.96 -24.30
N GLU A 325 17.47 29.21 -23.91
CA GLU A 325 16.74 29.47 -22.66
C GLU A 325 15.25 29.36 -22.96
N ILE A 326 14.51 28.54 -22.20
CA ILE A 326 13.04 28.52 -22.27
C ILE A 326 12.54 29.83 -21.65
N GLN A 327 12.52 30.89 -22.46
CA GLN A 327 11.83 32.12 -22.15
C GLN A 327 10.41 31.99 -22.72
N LEU A 328 9.39 32.11 -21.85
CA LEU A 328 8.00 32.15 -22.28
C LEU A 328 7.85 33.17 -23.43
N PRO A 329 7.09 32.87 -24.50
CA PRO A 329 6.84 33.83 -25.57
C PRO A 329 6.43 35.17 -24.99
N THR A 330 6.97 36.28 -25.47
CA THR A 330 6.76 37.61 -24.87
C THR A 330 5.28 38.00 -24.73
N SER A 331 4.39 37.42 -25.53
CA SER A 331 2.93 37.57 -25.40
C SER A 331 2.34 36.86 -24.16
N TRP A 332 2.81 35.64 -23.85
CA TRP A 332 2.42 34.87 -22.66
C TRP A 332 3.15 35.35 -21.41
N ALA A 333 4.43 35.72 -21.55
CA ALA A 333 5.20 36.36 -20.50
C ALA A 333 4.53 37.68 -20.07
N ASN A 334 4.08 38.54 -20.99
CA ASN A 334 3.39 39.78 -20.61
C ASN A 334 2.01 39.59 -19.96
N THR A 335 1.27 38.52 -20.30
CA THR A 335 -0.04 38.23 -19.66
C THR A 335 0.12 37.52 -18.32
N THR A 336 1.10 36.63 -18.22
CA THR A 336 1.48 35.96 -16.97
C THR A 336 2.18 36.93 -16.03
N ASP A 337 3.05 37.81 -16.54
CA ASP A 337 3.65 38.93 -15.81
C ASP A 337 2.57 39.95 -15.43
N GLN A 338 1.56 40.25 -16.24
CA GLN A 338 0.41 41.08 -15.79
C GLN A 338 -0.45 40.40 -14.72
N ALA A 339 -0.61 39.07 -14.78
CA ALA A 339 -1.32 38.29 -13.76
C ALA A 339 -0.49 38.11 -12.47
N ALA A 340 0.84 38.06 -12.60
CA ALA A 340 1.82 38.07 -11.52
C ALA A 340 2.00 39.47 -10.91
N ASP A 341 1.95 40.53 -11.73
CA ASP A 341 1.99 41.94 -11.38
C ASP A 341 0.68 42.41 -10.73
N ARG A 342 -0.42 41.63 -10.85
CA ARG A 342 -1.57 41.80 -9.94
C ARG A 342 -1.20 41.56 -8.48
N GLY A 343 0.00 41.04 -8.20
CA GLY A 343 0.74 41.25 -6.97
C GLY A 343 -0.04 40.91 -5.71
N GLY A 344 0.17 39.72 -5.15
CA GLY A 344 -0.44 39.35 -3.88
C GLY A 344 -0.61 37.84 -3.74
N ILE A 345 -1.51 37.44 -2.84
CA ILE A 345 -1.78 36.04 -2.48
C ILE A 345 -2.19 35.22 -3.71
N ILE A 346 -2.94 35.80 -4.65
CA ILE A 346 -3.41 35.12 -5.87
C ILE A 346 -2.24 34.71 -6.78
N GLY A 347 -1.26 35.61 -6.99
CA GLY A 347 -0.07 35.29 -7.80
C GLY A 347 0.78 34.19 -7.16
N ILE A 348 0.89 34.20 -5.83
CA ILE A 348 1.61 33.18 -5.05
C ILE A 348 0.91 31.82 -5.18
N PHE A 349 -0.43 31.77 -5.14
CA PHE A 349 -1.22 30.55 -5.33
C PHE A 349 -1.00 29.92 -6.72
N PHE A 350 -1.09 30.70 -7.80
CA PHE A 350 -0.91 30.17 -9.15
C PHE A 350 0.52 29.67 -9.40
N MET A 351 1.52 30.35 -8.83
CA MET A 351 2.91 29.88 -8.88
C MET A 351 3.10 28.58 -8.10
N ALA A 352 2.44 28.42 -6.94
CA ALA A 352 2.49 27.18 -6.16
C ALA A 352 1.79 26.03 -6.89
N ALA A 353 0.63 26.30 -7.50
CA ALA A 353 -0.09 25.32 -8.32
C ALA A 353 0.73 24.86 -9.53
N THR A 354 1.41 25.79 -10.21
CA THR A 354 2.26 25.45 -11.36
C THR A 354 3.44 24.58 -10.95
N LEU A 355 4.12 24.93 -9.85
CA LEU A 355 5.19 24.11 -9.28
C LEU A 355 4.65 22.72 -8.94
N ALA A 356 3.50 22.64 -8.25
CA ALA A 356 2.93 21.37 -7.82
C ALA A 356 2.58 20.46 -8.99
N ILE A 357 1.92 20.97 -10.03
CA ILE A 357 1.52 20.17 -11.19
C ILE A 357 2.74 19.62 -11.95
N VAL A 358 3.72 20.48 -12.25
CA VAL A 358 4.92 20.08 -13.01
C VAL A 358 5.79 19.12 -12.19
N SER A 359 5.95 19.41 -10.90
CA SER A 359 6.73 18.58 -9.98
C SER A 359 6.05 17.24 -9.73
N PHE A 360 4.72 17.19 -9.61
CA PHE A 360 3.97 15.95 -9.38
C PHE A 360 4.22 14.93 -10.50
N SER A 361 4.40 15.38 -11.75
CA SER A 361 4.68 14.48 -12.88
C SER A 361 5.98 13.69 -12.73
N CYS A 362 7.04 14.25 -12.14
CA CYS A 362 8.31 13.54 -11.94
C CYS A 362 8.56 13.08 -10.50
N THR A 363 7.75 13.55 -9.55
CA THR A 363 7.73 13.02 -8.17
C THR A 363 6.71 11.90 -7.99
N GLY A 364 5.83 11.67 -8.97
CA GLY A 364 4.79 10.64 -8.97
C GLY A 364 5.26 9.25 -8.55
N PRO A 365 6.37 8.70 -9.09
CA PRO A 365 6.87 7.40 -8.66
C PRO A 365 7.28 7.35 -7.17
N LEU A 366 7.91 8.41 -6.66
CA LEU A 366 8.28 8.49 -5.24
C LEU A 366 7.04 8.60 -4.36
N VAL A 367 6.09 9.45 -4.76
CA VAL A 367 4.80 9.63 -4.08
C VAL A 367 3.99 8.32 -4.08
N GLY A 368 3.97 7.59 -5.19
CA GLY A 368 3.31 6.29 -5.32
C GLY A 368 3.93 5.24 -4.39
N SER A 369 5.26 5.12 -4.38
CA SER A 369 5.94 4.19 -3.46
C SER A 369 5.70 4.52 -1.98
N ALA A 370 5.65 5.81 -1.65
CA ALA A 370 5.40 6.28 -0.29
C ALA A 370 3.95 6.01 0.15
N LEU A 371 2.99 6.19 -0.75
CA LEU A 371 1.58 5.91 -0.50
C LEU A 371 1.29 4.42 -0.43
N ALA A 372 1.94 3.60 -1.27
CA ALA A 372 1.82 2.15 -1.22
C ALA A 372 2.30 1.58 0.13
N GLY A 373 3.44 2.06 0.63
CA GLY A 373 3.95 1.65 1.95
C GLY A 373 3.16 2.19 3.15
N ALA A 374 2.24 3.14 2.95
CA ALA A 374 1.42 3.75 4.00
C ALA A 374 -0.07 3.44 3.88
N ALA A 375 -0.44 2.51 3.00
CA ALA A 375 -1.82 2.11 2.75
C ALA A 375 -2.31 1.11 3.83
N THR A 376 -2.40 1.54 5.09
CA THR A 376 -2.78 0.68 6.23
C THR A 376 -4.26 0.83 6.63
N GLY A 377 -5.19 0.80 5.66
CA GLY A 377 -6.64 0.86 5.90
C GLY A 377 -7.21 2.20 6.42
N SER A 378 -6.39 3.07 7.03
CA SER A 378 -6.79 4.41 7.50
C SER A 378 -6.27 5.54 6.59
N PHE A 379 -7.03 6.64 6.46
CA PHE A 379 -6.53 7.85 5.76
C PHE A 379 -5.44 8.61 6.54
N ALA A 380 -5.18 8.24 7.80
CA ALA A 380 -4.23 8.92 8.65
C ALA A 380 -2.78 8.72 8.16
N ALA A 381 -2.40 7.50 7.79
CA ALA A 381 -1.05 7.18 7.30
C ALA A 381 -0.76 7.80 5.92
N PRO A 382 -1.63 7.69 4.89
CA PRO A 382 -1.46 8.39 3.61
C PRO A 382 -1.39 9.91 3.77
N THR A 383 -2.19 10.47 4.69
CA THR A 383 -2.15 11.91 5.00
C THR A 383 -0.83 12.30 5.65
N ALA A 384 -0.33 11.51 6.60
CA ALA A 384 0.94 11.76 7.26
C ALA A 384 2.13 11.70 6.29
N VAL A 385 2.18 10.71 5.39
CA VAL A 385 3.20 10.64 4.32
C VAL A 385 3.13 11.86 3.42
N MET A 386 1.95 12.17 2.87
CA MET A 386 1.79 13.27 1.92
C MET A 386 2.07 14.62 2.55
N PHE A 387 1.67 14.81 3.81
CA PHE A 387 2.00 16.01 4.55
C PHE A 387 3.51 16.13 4.79
N GLY A 388 4.18 15.06 5.22
CA GLY A 388 5.64 15.03 5.39
C GLY A 388 6.40 15.30 4.10
N PHE A 389 5.98 14.66 3.00
CA PHE A 389 6.54 14.86 1.67
C PHE A 389 6.39 16.32 1.20
N SER A 390 5.20 16.88 1.33
CA SER A 390 4.91 18.25 0.90
C SER A 390 5.65 19.29 1.75
N LEU A 391 5.78 19.04 3.06
CA LEU A 391 6.51 19.89 3.97
C LEU A 391 8.00 19.92 3.62
N ALA A 392 8.61 18.75 3.38
CA ALA A 392 9.99 18.65 2.95
C ALA A 392 10.25 19.40 1.65
N LEU A 393 9.35 19.28 0.67
CA LEU A 393 9.43 20.01 -0.60
C LEU A 393 9.29 21.51 -0.37
N ALA A 394 8.35 21.97 0.46
CA ALA A 394 8.09 23.39 0.71
C ALA A 394 9.22 24.10 1.49
N LEU A 395 9.89 23.42 2.41
CA LEU A 395 10.87 24.01 3.33
C LEU A 395 12.02 24.77 2.64
N PRO A 396 12.75 24.19 1.65
CA PRO A 396 13.81 24.93 0.95
C PRO A 396 13.25 26.14 0.20
N PHE A 397 12.10 26.03 -0.46
CA PHE A 397 11.50 27.17 -1.17
C PHE A 397 11.07 28.28 -0.19
N MET A 398 10.50 27.92 0.96
CA MET A 398 10.21 28.88 2.03
C MET A 398 11.50 29.55 2.53
N LEU A 399 12.58 28.78 2.76
CA LEU A 399 13.85 29.28 3.25
C LEU A 399 14.49 30.26 2.25
N PHE A 400 14.58 29.87 1.00
CA PHE A 400 15.15 30.70 -0.06
C PHE A 400 14.32 31.96 -0.33
N SER A 401 12.99 31.87 -0.22
CA SER A 401 12.09 33.02 -0.33
C SER A 401 12.14 33.96 0.89
N ALA A 402 12.34 33.43 2.10
CA ALA A 402 12.40 34.20 3.35
C ALA A 402 13.71 35.01 3.46
N PHE A 403 14.78 34.54 2.83
CA PHE A 403 16.10 35.19 2.84
C PHE A 403 16.61 35.50 1.42
N PRO A 404 16.00 36.44 0.68
CA PRO A 404 16.49 36.84 -0.65
C PRO A 404 17.96 37.32 -0.62
N GLY A 405 18.37 37.91 0.52
CA GLY A 405 19.75 38.36 0.75
C GLY A 405 20.79 37.23 0.82
N TRP A 406 20.41 36.02 1.25
CA TRP A 406 21.32 34.86 1.27
C TRP A 406 21.62 34.39 -0.16
N LEU A 407 20.63 34.43 -1.05
CA LEU A 407 20.83 34.19 -2.48
C LEU A 407 21.60 35.31 -3.18
N ASN A 408 21.42 36.57 -2.78
CA ASN A 408 22.26 37.67 -3.26
C ASN A 408 23.73 37.54 -2.79
N SER A 409 24.00 36.71 -1.78
CA SER A 409 25.38 36.39 -1.34
C SER A 409 25.98 35.19 -2.08
N LEU A 410 25.17 34.41 -2.81
CA LEU A 410 25.69 33.46 -3.79
C LEU A 410 26.26 34.25 -4.97
N PRO A 411 27.51 33.96 -5.39
CA PRO A 411 28.18 34.76 -6.41
C PRO A 411 27.34 34.80 -7.69
N GLN A 412 26.95 36.01 -8.10
CA GLN A 412 26.19 36.23 -9.32
C GLN A 412 26.93 35.59 -10.50
N SER A 413 26.25 34.66 -11.18
CA SER A 413 26.46 34.36 -12.60
C SER A 413 27.93 34.12 -13.02
N GLY A 414 28.75 33.53 -12.14
CA GLY A 414 30.11 33.12 -12.49
C GLY A 414 30.13 31.79 -13.24
N GLY A 415 31.31 31.38 -13.72
CA GLY A 415 31.51 30.05 -14.32
C GLY A 415 31.16 28.86 -13.42
N TRP A 416 30.94 29.08 -12.11
CA TRP A 416 30.41 28.06 -11.21
C TRP A 416 28.96 27.69 -11.51
N LEU A 417 28.07 28.68 -11.70
CA LEU A 417 26.65 28.43 -11.98
C LEU A 417 26.48 27.76 -13.35
N ASN A 418 27.28 28.13 -14.34
CA ASN A 418 27.27 27.46 -15.65
C ASN A 418 27.68 25.99 -15.54
N SER A 419 28.66 25.65 -14.68
CA SER A 419 28.99 24.24 -14.48
C SER A 419 27.95 23.47 -13.71
N VAL A 420 27.24 24.08 -12.77
CA VAL A 420 26.08 23.44 -12.13
C VAL A 420 25.01 23.14 -13.18
N LYS A 421 24.68 24.11 -14.06
CA LYS A 421 23.73 23.89 -15.17
C LYS A 421 24.16 22.75 -16.10
N VAL A 422 25.42 22.71 -16.53
CA VAL A 422 25.92 21.65 -17.42
C VAL A 422 25.85 20.28 -16.75
N VAL A 423 26.28 20.15 -15.50
CA VAL A 423 26.22 18.87 -14.76
C VAL A 423 24.77 18.42 -14.61
N LEU A 424 23.86 19.32 -14.24
CA LEU A 424 22.44 18.99 -14.10
C LEU A 424 21.80 18.63 -15.44
N GLY A 425 22.12 19.35 -16.52
CA GLY A 425 21.61 19.04 -17.86
C GLY A 425 22.09 17.68 -18.38
N LEU A 426 23.35 17.30 -18.12
CA LEU A 426 23.86 15.97 -18.45
C LEU A 426 23.18 14.87 -17.62
N LEU A 427 23.01 15.09 -16.32
CA LEU A 427 22.28 14.17 -15.45
C LEU A 427 20.82 14.01 -15.88
N GLU A 428 20.16 15.11 -16.22
CA GLU A 428 18.77 15.12 -16.69
C GLU A 428 18.61 14.34 -17.99
N ILE A 429 19.54 14.49 -18.94
CA ILE A 429 19.57 13.65 -20.15
C ILE A 429 19.74 12.17 -19.79
N GLY A 430 20.63 11.84 -18.85
CA GLY A 430 20.79 10.46 -18.36
C GLY A 430 19.50 9.89 -17.77
N PHE A 431 18.81 10.65 -16.92
CA PHE A 431 17.51 10.27 -16.36
C PHE A 431 16.40 10.21 -17.41
N ALA A 432 16.43 11.03 -18.46
CA ALA A 432 15.46 10.95 -19.55
C ALA A 432 15.48 9.55 -20.18
N PHE A 433 16.66 8.97 -20.40
CA PHE A 433 16.79 7.61 -20.94
C PHE A 433 16.21 6.53 -20.02
N LYS A 434 16.01 6.78 -18.72
CA LYS A 434 15.28 5.86 -17.84
C LYS A 434 13.79 5.81 -18.19
N PHE A 435 13.16 6.95 -18.43
CA PHE A 435 11.76 7.00 -18.86
C PHE A 435 11.59 6.36 -20.24
N LEU A 436 12.53 6.61 -21.17
CA LEU A 436 12.52 5.93 -22.46
C LEU A 436 12.71 4.41 -22.33
N SER A 437 13.59 3.96 -21.43
CA SER A 437 13.81 2.54 -21.14
C SER A 437 12.55 1.87 -20.57
N ASN A 438 11.84 2.53 -19.65
CA ASN A 438 10.58 2.01 -19.13
C ASN A 438 9.53 1.85 -20.25
N ALA A 439 9.40 2.85 -21.14
CA ALA A 439 8.50 2.75 -22.29
C ALA A 439 8.92 1.65 -23.28
N ASP A 440 10.23 1.49 -23.51
CA ASP A 440 10.79 0.46 -24.40
C ASP A 440 10.50 -0.97 -23.88
N MET A 441 10.65 -1.20 -22.57
CA MET A 441 10.36 -2.50 -21.94
C MET A 441 8.88 -2.86 -22.00
N VAL A 442 7.99 -1.91 -21.67
CA VAL A 442 6.53 -2.15 -21.68
C VAL A 442 6.00 -2.34 -23.11
N LEU A 443 6.59 -1.67 -24.11
CA LEU A 443 6.24 -1.85 -25.53
C LEU A 443 7.06 -2.96 -26.23
N GLN A 444 8.02 -3.57 -25.54
CA GLN A 444 8.91 -4.62 -26.04
C GLN A 444 9.57 -4.30 -27.39
N LEU A 445 9.93 -3.03 -27.64
CA LEU A 445 10.49 -2.58 -28.93
C LEU A 445 11.94 -3.04 -29.14
N GLY A 446 12.65 -3.42 -28.07
CA GLY A 446 14.02 -3.89 -28.11
C GLY A 446 15.06 -2.81 -28.43
N LEU A 447 14.72 -1.52 -28.33
CA LEU A 447 15.63 -0.42 -28.70
C LEU A 447 16.70 -0.17 -27.63
N LEU A 448 16.33 -0.28 -26.35
CA LEU A 448 17.17 0.06 -25.19
C LEU A 448 17.33 -1.15 -24.27
N LYS A 449 18.00 -2.19 -24.78
CA LYS A 449 18.43 -3.30 -23.94
C LYS A 449 19.44 -2.87 -22.88
N ARG A 450 19.58 -3.69 -21.84
CA ARG A 450 20.38 -3.45 -20.63
C ARG A 450 21.77 -2.86 -20.92
N GLU A 451 22.51 -3.40 -21.88
CA GLU A 451 23.87 -2.98 -22.21
C GLU A 451 23.91 -1.59 -22.83
N LEU A 452 22.96 -1.27 -23.73
CA LEU A 452 22.89 0.06 -24.33
C LEU A 452 22.51 1.11 -23.28
N PHE A 453 21.57 0.76 -22.39
CA PHE A 453 21.18 1.61 -21.27
C PHE A 453 22.37 1.92 -20.35
N ILE A 454 23.10 0.88 -19.93
CA ILE A 454 24.31 1.03 -19.10
C ILE A 454 25.39 1.82 -19.85
N ALA A 455 25.59 1.59 -21.15
CA ALA A 455 26.56 2.31 -21.97
C ALA A 455 26.25 3.82 -22.05
N ILE A 456 24.97 4.20 -22.17
CA ILE A 456 24.54 5.61 -22.14
C ILE A 456 24.85 6.25 -20.79
N TRP A 457 24.61 5.54 -19.69
CA TRP A 457 24.94 6.03 -18.34
C TRP A 457 26.43 6.17 -18.10
N ILE A 458 27.24 5.20 -18.53
CA ILE A 458 28.70 5.28 -18.51
C ILE A 458 29.18 6.47 -19.33
N LEU A 459 28.66 6.65 -20.55
CA LEU A 459 29.00 7.78 -21.41
C LEU A 459 28.67 9.11 -20.73
N THR A 460 27.47 9.22 -20.15
CA THR A 460 27.02 10.43 -19.45
C THR A 460 27.90 10.75 -18.24
N ALA A 461 28.27 9.73 -17.45
CA ALA A 461 29.16 9.88 -16.31
C ALA A 461 30.58 10.28 -16.74
N VAL A 462 31.13 9.68 -17.79
CA VAL A 462 32.45 10.00 -18.35
C VAL A 462 32.48 11.43 -18.92
N VAL A 463 31.47 11.84 -19.68
CA VAL A 463 31.37 13.20 -20.22
C VAL A 463 31.27 14.23 -19.08
N THR A 464 30.45 13.94 -18.06
CA THR A 464 30.33 14.78 -16.86
C THR A 464 31.67 14.89 -16.12
N ALA A 465 32.37 13.77 -15.94
CA ALA A 465 33.68 13.77 -15.30
C ALA A 465 34.72 14.57 -16.09
N PHE A 466 34.82 14.35 -17.40
CA PHE A 466 35.76 15.08 -18.25
C PHE A 466 35.46 16.57 -18.31
N TYR A 467 34.18 16.96 -18.26
CA TYR A 467 33.78 18.35 -18.10
C TYR A 467 34.25 18.93 -16.75
N LEU A 468 34.03 18.22 -15.64
CA LEU A 468 34.44 18.65 -14.30
C LEU A 468 35.96 18.72 -14.11
N LEU A 469 36.70 17.81 -14.74
CA LEU A 469 38.17 17.81 -14.82
C LEU A 469 38.73 18.85 -15.80
N GLY A 470 37.86 19.57 -16.52
CA GLY A 470 38.21 20.66 -17.41
C GLY A 470 38.81 20.24 -18.75
N TRP A 471 38.66 18.96 -19.14
CA TRP A 471 39.08 18.42 -20.43
C TRP A 471 38.11 18.81 -21.56
N ILE A 472 36.83 18.97 -21.25
CA ILE A 472 35.77 19.39 -22.18
C ILE A 472 35.21 20.74 -21.73
N ARG A 473 34.87 21.62 -22.66
CA ARG A 473 34.18 22.90 -22.39
C ARG A 473 33.02 23.09 -23.34
N PHE A 474 31.89 23.56 -22.79
CA PHE A 474 30.72 23.95 -23.56
C PHE A 474 30.76 25.43 -23.96
N TRP A 475 29.98 25.80 -24.98
CA TRP A 475 29.99 27.10 -25.65
C TRP A 475 29.69 28.29 -24.72
N HIS A 476 28.92 28.07 -23.66
CA HIS A 476 28.52 29.10 -22.70
C HIS A 476 29.46 29.19 -21.49
N ASP A 477 30.56 28.43 -21.46
CA ASP A 477 31.42 28.36 -20.29
C ASP A 477 32.55 29.41 -20.30
N SER A 478 32.84 29.98 -19.13
CA SER A 478 33.89 30.99 -18.98
C SER A 478 35.25 30.34 -18.73
N LYS A 479 36.34 30.93 -19.22
CA LYS A 479 37.70 30.42 -18.94
C LYS A 479 38.03 30.58 -17.45
N THR A 480 37.87 29.51 -16.67
CA THR A 480 38.30 29.47 -15.27
C THR A 480 39.81 29.19 -15.21
N GLN A 481 40.56 30.03 -14.46
CA GLN A 481 42.03 29.92 -14.39
C GLN A 481 42.53 28.80 -13.45
N LYS A 482 41.70 28.31 -12.53
CA LYS A 482 42.02 27.18 -11.63
C LYS A 482 40.79 26.32 -11.40
N ILE A 483 40.95 25.00 -11.54
CA ILE A 483 39.89 24.03 -11.23
C ILE A 483 39.83 23.90 -9.71
N GLY A 484 38.65 24.16 -9.13
CA GLY A 484 38.42 24.00 -7.69
C GLY A 484 38.54 22.54 -7.27
N LYS A 485 39.07 22.29 -6.05
CA LYS A 485 39.26 20.93 -5.51
C LYS A 485 37.95 20.13 -5.48
N GLN A 486 36.83 20.81 -5.27
CA GLN A 486 35.48 20.22 -5.27
C GLN A 486 35.08 19.68 -6.66
N ARG A 487 35.43 20.38 -7.74
CA ARG A 487 35.16 19.89 -9.11
C ARG A 487 35.97 18.65 -9.44
N ILE A 488 37.24 18.63 -9.01
CA ILE A 488 38.10 17.47 -9.20
C ILE A 488 37.55 16.27 -8.42
N ALA A 489 37.20 16.46 -7.14
CA ALA A 489 36.62 15.40 -6.32
C ALA A 489 35.32 14.84 -6.94
N LEU A 490 34.42 15.72 -7.39
CA LEU A 490 33.19 15.31 -8.05
C LEU A 490 33.45 14.60 -9.39
N GLY A 491 34.39 15.09 -10.20
CA GLY A 491 34.78 14.44 -11.45
C GLY A 491 35.37 13.05 -11.24
N ILE A 492 36.19 12.86 -10.19
CA ILE A 492 36.70 11.54 -9.80
C ILE A 492 35.56 10.63 -9.34
N ALA A 493 34.58 11.15 -8.59
CA ALA A 493 33.41 10.38 -8.18
C ALA A 493 32.59 9.88 -9.38
N PHE A 494 32.38 10.71 -10.40
CA PHE A 494 31.72 10.29 -11.64
C PHE A 494 32.52 9.25 -12.44
N LEU A 495 33.86 9.32 -12.45
CA LEU A 495 34.69 8.27 -13.06
C LEU A 495 34.64 6.96 -12.27
N ALA A 496 34.65 7.03 -10.93
CA ALA A 496 34.51 5.86 -10.09
C ALA A 496 33.13 5.20 -10.33
N PHE A 497 32.07 5.99 -10.45
CA PHE A 497 30.74 5.52 -10.80
C PHE A 497 30.68 4.87 -12.19
N ALA A 498 31.30 5.49 -13.21
CA ALA A 498 31.41 4.89 -14.54
C ALA A 498 32.17 3.55 -14.51
N GLY A 499 33.27 3.48 -13.74
CA GLY A 499 34.02 2.25 -13.53
C GLY A 499 33.21 1.17 -12.82
N TYR A 500 32.40 1.54 -11.81
CA TYR A 500 31.50 0.64 -11.11
C TYR A 500 30.38 0.08 -12.00
N MET A 501 29.88 0.86 -12.95
CA MET A 501 28.86 0.40 -13.92
C MET A 501 29.43 -0.47 -15.04
N THR A 502 30.74 -0.42 -15.28
CA THR A 502 31.39 -1.10 -16.41
C THR A 502 31.16 -2.62 -16.42
N PRO A 503 31.29 -3.37 -15.31
CA PRO A 503 31.01 -4.81 -15.28
C PRO A 503 29.60 -5.20 -15.75
N GLY A 504 28.59 -4.35 -15.54
CA GLY A 504 27.22 -4.66 -15.97
C GLY A 504 27.03 -4.68 -17.49
N LEU A 505 27.97 -4.16 -18.28
CA LEU A 505 28.00 -4.38 -19.74
C LEU A 505 28.25 -5.84 -20.13
N TRP A 506 28.83 -6.63 -19.22
CA TRP A 506 29.10 -8.07 -19.40
C TRP A 506 28.11 -8.95 -18.63
N GLY A 507 27.04 -8.38 -18.09
CA GLY A 507 26.02 -9.15 -17.39
C GLY A 507 26.30 -9.41 -15.91
N GLU A 508 27.25 -8.69 -15.30
CA GLU A 508 27.45 -8.78 -13.85
C GLU A 508 26.43 -7.92 -13.10
N ASP A 509 25.96 -8.39 -11.95
CA ASP A 509 24.94 -7.69 -11.17
C ASP A 509 25.50 -6.45 -10.47
N ILE A 510 24.94 -5.29 -10.81
CA ILE A 510 25.31 -4.01 -10.22
C ILE A 510 24.41 -3.73 -9.00
N LYS A 511 24.67 -4.44 -7.89
CA LYS A 511 23.81 -4.44 -6.69
C LYS A 511 23.41 -3.06 -6.15
N ALA A 512 24.29 -2.05 -6.23
CA ALA A 512 24.01 -0.72 -5.67
C ALA A 512 22.99 0.10 -6.47
N ILE A 513 22.74 -0.26 -7.73
CA ILE A 513 21.72 0.36 -8.59
C ILE A 513 20.71 -0.68 -9.08
N SER A 514 20.48 -1.73 -8.30
CA SER A 514 19.57 -2.80 -8.69
C SER A 514 18.15 -2.29 -8.93
N GLY A 515 17.51 -2.81 -9.98
CA GLY A 515 16.20 -2.37 -10.47
C GLY A 515 16.19 -1.01 -11.18
N PHE A 516 17.33 -0.31 -11.27
CA PHE A 516 17.48 0.85 -12.12
C PHE A 516 17.67 0.49 -13.61
N PRO A 517 18.65 -0.35 -14.00
CA PRO A 517 18.77 -0.83 -15.38
C PRO A 517 17.65 -1.82 -15.73
N PRO A 518 17.40 -2.08 -17.03
CA PRO A 518 16.56 -3.18 -17.47
C PRO A 518 16.99 -4.52 -16.86
N GLY A 519 16.01 -5.39 -16.61
CA GLY A 519 16.25 -6.74 -16.08
C GLY A 519 17.14 -7.59 -16.99
N MET A 520 17.64 -8.71 -16.45
CA MET A 520 18.56 -9.61 -17.15
C MET A 520 17.94 -10.26 -18.38
N ASP A 521 16.62 -10.47 -18.38
CA ASP A 521 15.85 -10.95 -19.53
C ASP A 521 15.84 -9.97 -20.72
N TYR A 522 16.11 -8.68 -20.48
CA TYR A 522 16.06 -7.61 -21.49
C TYR A 522 17.47 -7.19 -21.93
N SER A 523 18.29 -8.19 -22.29
CA SER A 523 19.72 -8.08 -22.60
C SER A 523 20.03 -8.56 -24.03
N TYR A 524 21.17 -8.12 -24.58
CA TYR A 524 21.73 -8.71 -25.82
C TYR A 524 22.51 -10.00 -25.55
N LEU A 525 22.95 -10.20 -24.32
CA LEU A 525 23.70 -11.37 -23.88
C LEU A 525 22.73 -12.43 -23.32
N GLU A 526 22.94 -13.69 -23.66
CA GLU A 526 22.27 -14.80 -23.00
C GLU A 526 23.03 -15.12 -21.70
N ILE A 527 22.57 -14.54 -20.59
CA ILE A 527 23.16 -14.74 -19.27
C ILE A 527 22.28 -15.74 -18.51
N HIS A 528 22.91 -16.74 -17.88
CA HIS A 528 22.19 -17.69 -17.04
C HIS A 528 21.64 -16.97 -15.80
N HIS A 529 20.32 -16.94 -15.67
CA HIS A 529 19.61 -16.39 -14.53
C HIS A 529 18.29 -17.15 -14.36
N VAL A 530 17.73 -17.08 -13.15
CA VAL A 530 16.40 -17.65 -12.86
C VAL A 530 15.38 -16.93 -13.73
N LYS A 531 14.63 -17.71 -14.51
CA LYS A 531 13.63 -17.20 -15.44
C LYS A 531 12.34 -18.01 -15.31
N ALA A 532 11.21 -17.32 -15.28
CA ALA A 532 9.91 -17.99 -15.36
C ALA A 532 9.73 -18.68 -16.72
N LEU A 533 9.39 -19.97 -16.68
CA LEU A 533 9.17 -20.77 -17.88
C LEU A 533 7.79 -20.51 -18.51
N HIS A 534 6.85 -20.00 -17.71
CA HIS A 534 5.48 -19.74 -18.11
C HIS A 534 5.11 -18.28 -17.81
N LEU A 535 4.43 -17.66 -18.77
CA LEU A 535 3.90 -16.29 -18.69
C LEU A 535 2.35 -16.26 -18.66
N ASP A 536 1.75 -17.44 -18.68
CA ASP A 536 0.31 -17.64 -18.60
C ASP A 536 -0.01 -18.58 -17.44
N TYR A 537 -1.04 -18.21 -16.67
CA TYR A 537 -1.46 -18.95 -15.48
C TYR A 537 -1.92 -20.38 -15.81
N ASP A 538 -2.73 -20.55 -16.85
CA ASP A 538 -3.34 -21.85 -17.16
C ASP A 538 -2.29 -22.82 -17.70
N GLU A 539 -1.35 -22.32 -18.52
CA GLU A 539 -0.20 -23.09 -18.98
C GLU A 539 0.72 -23.50 -17.83
N GLY A 540 1.00 -22.58 -16.91
CA GLY A 540 1.85 -22.82 -15.75
C GLY A 540 1.26 -23.82 -14.77
N LEU A 541 -0.04 -23.70 -14.47
CA LEU A 541 -0.75 -24.64 -13.59
C LEU A 541 -0.74 -26.04 -14.18
N LYS A 542 -1.04 -26.17 -15.48
CA LYS A 542 -1.00 -27.46 -16.17
C LYS A 542 0.40 -28.10 -16.12
N ALA A 543 1.44 -27.31 -16.37
CA ALA A 543 2.82 -27.80 -16.31
C ALA A 543 3.21 -28.27 -14.88
N ALA A 544 2.73 -27.55 -13.85
CA ALA A 544 2.94 -27.92 -12.46
C ALA A 544 2.23 -29.23 -12.08
N THR A 545 0.99 -29.42 -12.55
CA THR A 545 0.25 -30.68 -12.37
C THR A 545 0.95 -31.85 -13.06
N GLU A 546 1.43 -31.67 -14.29
CA GLU A 546 2.16 -32.70 -15.04
C GLU A 546 3.51 -33.05 -14.40
N ALA A 547 4.19 -32.05 -13.81
CA ALA A 547 5.47 -32.22 -13.14
C ALA A 547 5.35 -32.72 -11.69
N GLY A 548 4.16 -32.70 -11.10
CA GLY A 548 3.94 -33.06 -9.70
C GLY A 548 4.53 -32.03 -8.71
N LYS A 549 4.58 -30.76 -9.09
CA LYS A 549 5.20 -29.67 -8.31
C LYS A 549 4.17 -28.57 -8.00
N PRO A 550 4.34 -27.77 -6.93
CA PRO A 550 3.50 -26.60 -6.71
C PRO A 550 3.86 -25.46 -7.68
N VAL A 551 2.92 -24.52 -7.83
CA VAL A 551 3.10 -23.30 -8.62
C VAL A 551 3.58 -22.18 -7.70
N VAL A 552 4.61 -21.43 -8.12
CA VAL A 552 4.91 -20.11 -7.56
C VAL A 552 4.42 -19.07 -8.56
N LEU A 553 3.38 -18.32 -8.21
CA LEU A 553 2.96 -17.16 -8.98
C LEU A 553 3.76 -15.93 -8.56
N ASP A 554 4.34 -15.26 -9.55
CA ASP A 554 5.04 -13.98 -9.42
C ASP A 554 4.26 -12.90 -10.18
N PHE A 555 3.46 -12.11 -9.45
CA PHE A 555 2.82 -10.92 -10.01
C PHE A 555 3.85 -9.80 -10.12
N THR A 556 4.29 -9.55 -11.34
CA THR A 556 5.43 -8.68 -11.66
C THR A 556 5.05 -7.62 -12.70
N GLY A 557 6.01 -6.79 -13.07
CA GLY A 557 5.86 -5.83 -14.16
C GLY A 557 7.18 -5.52 -14.84
N TRP A 558 7.11 -5.18 -16.12
CA TRP A 558 8.24 -4.78 -16.96
C TRP A 558 8.92 -3.53 -16.43
N ALA A 559 8.14 -2.54 -15.98
CA ALA A 559 8.63 -1.29 -15.40
C ALA A 559 8.68 -1.30 -13.86
N CYS A 560 8.46 -2.45 -13.22
CA CYS A 560 8.44 -2.60 -11.76
C CYS A 560 9.86 -2.64 -11.16
N VAL A 561 10.30 -1.52 -10.58
CA VAL A 561 11.63 -1.39 -9.97
C VAL A 561 11.84 -2.38 -8.82
N ASN A 562 10.85 -2.55 -7.94
CA ASN A 562 10.96 -3.45 -6.79
C ASN A 562 11.01 -4.92 -7.21
N CYS A 563 10.31 -5.29 -8.28
CA CYS A 563 10.34 -6.64 -8.85
C CYS A 563 11.76 -6.95 -9.37
N ARG A 564 12.35 -6.03 -10.13
CA ARG A 564 13.73 -6.18 -10.63
C ARG A 564 14.74 -6.27 -9.48
N LYS A 565 14.51 -5.59 -8.35
CA LYS A 565 15.36 -5.74 -7.16
C LYS A 565 15.28 -7.14 -6.55
N MET A 566 14.10 -7.74 -6.46
CA MET A 566 13.96 -9.13 -6.00
C MET A 566 14.75 -10.09 -6.91
N GLU A 567 14.61 -9.92 -8.22
CA GLU A 567 15.32 -10.76 -9.20
C GLU A 567 16.84 -10.60 -9.17
N GLU A 568 17.35 -9.41 -8.87
CA GLU A 568 18.80 -9.14 -8.85
C GLU A 568 19.46 -9.35 -7.47
N GLN A 569 18.68 -9.36 -6.38
CA GLN A 569 19.21 -9.46 -5.01
C GLN A 569 18.81 -10.75 -4.30
N VAL A 570 17.59 -11.24 -4.52
CA VAL A 570 17.01 -12.38 -3.78
C VAL A 570 17.08 -13.67 -4.60
N TRP A 571 16.62 -13.64 -5.86
CA TRP A 571 16.62 -14.82 -6.72
C TRP A 571 18.01 -15.44 -6.97
N PRO A 572 19.13 -14.67 -7.01
CA PRO A 572 20.46 -15.25 -7.17
C PRO A 572 20.98 -15.97 -5.92
N ASN A 573 20.24 -15.94 -4.80
CA ASN A 573 20.58 -16.73 -3.63
C ASN A 573 20.55 -18.23 -4.00
N PRO A 574 21.59 -19.03 -3.67
CA PRO A 574 21.69 -20.42 -4.10
C PRO A 574 20.48 -21.28 -3.72
N ARG A 575 19.90 -21.08 -2.52
CA ARG A 575 18.75 -21.87 -2.07
C ARG A 575 17.46 -21.45 -2.78
N VAL A 576 17.26 -20.15 -2.98
CA VAL A 576 16.12 -19.62 -3.74
C VAL A 576 16.18 -20.11 -5.19
N MET A 577 17.34 -20.00 -5.83
CA MET A 577 17.58 -20.47 -7.19
C MET A 577 17.30 -21.97 -7.34
N GLU A 578 17.80 -22.79 -6.40
CA GLU A 578 17.56 -24.23 -6.40
C GLU A 578 16.06 -24.56 -6.37
N ILE A 579 15.30 -23.92 -5.48
CA ILE A 579 13.86 -24.14 -5.33
C ILE A 579 13.12 -23.68 -6.59
N LEU A 580 13.37 -22.44 -7.05
CA LEU A 580 12.68 -21.84 -8.19
C LEU A 580 12.94 -22.59 -9.51
N GLU A 581 14.13 -23.16 -9.71
CA GLU A 581 14.45 -23.91 -10.93
C GLU A 581 14.04 -25.39 -10.86
N ASN A 582 14.12 -26.02 -9.69
CA ASN A 582 14.04 -27.49 -9.60
C ASN A 582 12.88 -28.03 -8.77
N GLU A 583 12.35 -27.30 -7.81
CA GLU A 583 11.35 -27.82 -6.86
C GLU A 583 9.93 -27.30 -7.15
N VAL A 584 9.80 -26.15 -7.81
CA VAL A 584 8.51 -25.51 -8.14
C VAL A 584 8.38 -25.22 -9.64
N VAL A 585 7.18 -24.82 -10.07
CA VAL A 585 6.96 -24.20 -11.38
C VAL A 585 6.73 -22.70 -11.19
N LEU A 586 7.71 -21.88 -11.59
CA LEU A 586 7.64 -20.43 -11.54
C LEU A 586 6.85 -19.88 -12.74
N VAL A 587 5.81 -19.10 -12.44
CA VAL A 587 4.95 -18.43 -13.42
C VAL A 587 4.96 -16.92 -13.13
N SER A 588 5.49 -16.12 -14.06
CA SER A 588 5.52 -14.66 -13.91
C SER A 588 4.40 -14.01 -14.71
N LEU A 589 3.50 -13.33 -14.00
CA LEU A 589 2.33 -12.66 -14.57
C LEU A 589 2.58 -11.14 -14.60
N TYR A 590 2.79 -10.61 -15.80
CA TYR A 590 3.11 -9.19 -16.02
C TYR A 590 1.84 -8.34 -16.03
N VAL A 591 1.62 -7.56 -14.96
CA VAL A 591 0.39 -6.74 -14.80
C VAL A 591 0.40 -5.45 -15.62
N ASP A 592 1.57 -5.01 -16.09
CA ASP A 592 1.75 -3.83 -16.94
C ASP A 592 1.86 -4.17 -18.44
N GLU A 593 1.68 -5.45 -18.81
CA GLU A 593 1.70 -5.95 -20.18
C GLU A 593 0.58 -5.32 -21.04
N ARG A 594 0.96 -4.71 -22.17
CA ARG A 594 0.03 -3.97 -23.05
C ARG A 594 -0.40 -4.74 -24.30
N VAL A 595 -0.12 -6.04 -24.37
CA VAL A 595 -0.62 -6.91 -25.43
C VAL A 595 -2.14 -7.01 -25.31
N ASN A 596 -2.86 -6.69 -26.39
CA ASN A 596 -4.32 -6.77 -26.42
C ASN A 596 -4.78 -8.23 -26.37
N LEU A 597 -5.81 -8.50 -25.56
CA LEU A 597 -6.48 -9.79 -25.54
C LEU A 597 -7.38 -9.96 -26.78
N PRO A 598 -7.69 -11.19 -27.20
CA PRO A 598 -8.73 -11.45 -28.20
C PRO A 598 -10.04 -10.77 -27.81
N GLU A 599 -10.82 -10.25 -28.78
CA GLU A 599 -12.06 -9.51 -28.50
C GLU A 599 -13.06 -10.31 -27.64
N GLU A 600 -13.02 -11.63 -27.71
CA GLU A 600 -13.87 -12.55 -26.93
C GLU A 600 -13.51 -12.59 -25.43
N GLU A 601 -12.27 -12.26 -25.06
CA GLU A 601 -11.78 -12.22 -23.68
C GLU A 601 -11.77 -10.78 -23.11
N GLN A 602 -12.20 -9.78 -23.90
CA GLN A 602 -12.29 -8.40 -23.43
C GLN A 602 -13.62 -8.15 -22.73
N GLY A 603 -13.58 -7.46 -21.59
CA GLY A 603 -14.77 -7.22 -20.78
C GLY A 603 -14.58 -6.16 -19.72
N GLU A 604 -15.64 -5.92 -18.97
CA GLU A 604 -15.60 -5.11 -17.75
C GLU A 604 -16.05 -5.98 -16.58
N GLU A 605 -15.20 -6.09 -15.57
CA GLU A 605 -15.46 -6.86 -14.35
C GLU A 605 -15.51 -5.92 -13.14
N GLN A 606 -16.30 -6.27 -12.12
CA GLN A 606 -16.40 -5.48 -10.90
C GLN A 606 -15.85 -6.23 -9.70
N TYR A 607 -14.93 -5.61 -8.98
CA TYR A 607 -14.38 -6.14 -7.73
C TYR A 607 -14.07 -5.02 -6.75
N GLY A 608 -14.45 -5.18 -5.48
CA GLY A 608 -14.19 -4.20 -4.43
C GLY A 608 -14.76 -2.80 -4.69
N GLY A 609 -15.87 -2.68 -5.43
CA GLY A 609 -16.48 -1.40 -5.82
C GLY A 609 -15.75 -0.64 -6.94
N LYS A 610 -14.74 -1.25 -7.58
CA LYS A 610 -14.04 -0.69 -8.76
C LYS A 610 -14.37 -1.49 -10.01
N THR A 611 -14.47 -0.78 -11.15
CA THR A 611 -14.65 -1.41 -12.47
C THR A 611 -13.29 -1.62 -13.14
N PHE A 612 -12.94 -2.87 -13.43
CA PHE A 612 -11.75 -3.27 -14.16
C PHE A 612 -12.08 -3.46 -15.63
N LYS A 613 -11.42 -2.69 -16.51
CA LYS A 613 -11.56 -2.83 -17.97
C LYS A 613 -10.49 -3.79 -18.48
N ILE A 614 -10.88 -5.04 -18.70
CA ILE A 614 -9.99 -6.10 -19.16
C ILE A 614 -9.87 -5.98 -20.68
N LYS A 615 -8.79 -5.32 -21.14
CA LYS A 615 -8.47 -5.16 -22.57
C LYS A 615 -7.13 -5.77 -22.97
N THR A 616 -6.21 -5.80 -22.02
CA THR A 616 -4.84 -6.26 -22.21
C THR A 616 -4.53 -7.40 -21.26
N VAL A 617 -3.50 -8.19 -21.58
CA VAL A 617 -3.00 -9.28 -20.73
C VAL A 617 -2.68 -8.76 -19.32
N GLY A 618 -2.06 -7.57 -19.20
CA GLY A 618 -1.79 -6.95 -17.91
C GLY A 618 -3.05 -6.62 -17.12
N ASN A 619 -4.13 -6.18 -17.78
CA ASN A 619 -5.42 -5.96 -17.11
C ASN A 619 -6.04 -7.27 -16.60
N LYS A 620 -5.91 -8.36 -17.35
CA LYS A 620 -6.38 -9.69 -16.93
C LYS A 620 -5.65 -10.14 -15.66
N TRP A 621 -4.33 -10.02 -15.62
CA TRP A 621 -3.54 -10.40 -14.44
C TRP A 621 -3.72 -9.46 -13.26
N SER A 622 -3.82 -8.14 -13.49
CA SER A 622 -4.14 -7.17 -12.43
C SER A 622 -5.52 -7.44 -11.82
N TYR A 623 -6.53 -7.78 -12.63
CA TYR A 623 -7.85 -8.17 -12.14
C TYR A 623 -7.79 -9.49 -11.36
N MET A 624 -7.07 -10.49 -11.85
CA MET A 624 -6.89 -11.76 -11.13
C MET A 624 -6.22 -11.54 -9.77
N GLN A 625 -5.17 -10.72 -9.74
CA GLN A 625 -4.46 -10.37 -8.51
C GLN A 625 -5.41 -9.78 -7.47
N ALA A 626 -6.20 -8.79 -7.89
CA ALA A 626 -7.18 -8.14 -7.03
C ALA A 626 -8.30 -9.10 -6.61
N SER A 627 -8.94 -9.78 -7.56
CA SER A 627 -10.13 -10.59 -7.31
C SER A 627 -9.86 -11.85 -6.48
N LYS A 628 -8.73 -12.54 -6.72
CA LYS A 628 -8.40 -13.79 -6.02
C LYS A 628 -7.60 -13.58 -4.74
N PHE A 629 -6.71 -12.59 -4.72
CA PHE A 629 -5.73 -12.43 -3.64
C PHE A 629 -5.89 -11.11 -2.89
N ASN A 630 -6.93 -10.33 -3.20
CA ASN A 630 -7.25 -9.04 -2.56
C ASN A 630 -6.05 -8.08 -2.45
N THR A 631 -5.17 -8.12 -3.45
CA THR A 631 -3.95 -7.31 -3.50
C THR A 631 -3.69 -6.79 -4.91
N ASN A 632 -2.94 -5.71 -5.00
CA ASN A 632 -2.65 -5.00 -6.24
C ASN A 632 -1.22 -4.42 -6.23
N SER A 633 -0.39 -4.89 -5.29
CA SER A 633 0.99 -4.46 -5.14
C SER A 633 1.93 -5.36 -5.96
N GLN A 634 3.05 -4.81 -6.41
CA GLN A 634 4.08 -5.59 -7.10
C GLN A 634 5.46 -5.24 -6.52
N PRO A 635 6.36 -6.23 -6.37
CA PRO A 635 6.16 -7.67 -6.60
C PRO A 635 5.22 -8.30 -5.57
N PHE A 636 4.50 -9.33 -5.97
CA PHE A 636 3.69 -10.15 -5.07
C PHE A 636 3.81 -11.62 -5.47
N TYR A 637 4.23 -12.45 -4.53
CA TYR A 637 4.48 -13.87 -4.71
C TYR A 637 3.46 -14.69 -3.92
N ILE A 638 2.91 -15.75 -4.52
CA ILE A 638 2.06 -16.70 -3.81
C ILE A 638 2.25 -18.12 -4.34
N MET A 639 2.26 -19.10 -3.44
CA MET A 639 2.34 -20.52 -3.79
C MET A 639 0.95 -21.13 -3.90
N LEU A 640 0.70 -21.90 -4.95
CA LEU A 640 -0.57 -22.58 -5.19
C LEU A 640 -0.39 -24.09 -5.36
N ASP A 641 -1.40 -24.84 -4.97
CA ASP A 641 -1.55 -26.27 -5.26
C ASP A 641 -2.05 -26.52 -6.70
N HIS A 642 -2.37 -27.78 -7.01
CA HIS A 642 -2.86 -28.18 -8.35
C HIS A 642 -4.30 -27.74 -8.63
N ASP A 643 -5.08 -27.43 -7.60
CA ASP A 643 -6.45 -26.91 -7.72
C ASP A 643 -6.47 -25.37 -7.77
N GLY A 644 -5.31 -24.73 -7.61
CA GLY A 644 -5.14 -23.28 -7.59
C GLY A 644 -5.48 -22.64 -6.25
N ALA A 645 -5.57 -23.43 -5.16
CA ALA A 645 -5.73 -22.93 -3.81
C ALA A 645 -4.38 -22.47 -3.23
N PRO A 646 -4.35 -21.39 -2.42
CA PRO A 646 -3.13 -20.89 -1.84
C PRO A 646 -2.58 -21.84 -0.77
N LEU A 647 -1.27 -22.08 -0.81
CA LEU A 647 -0.51 -22.93 0.11
C LEU A 647 0.03 -22.17 1.33
N GLY A 648 -0.42 -20.93 1.52
CA GLY A 648 0.03 -20.00 2.55
C GLY A 648 -0.28 -18.55 2.15
N GLU A 649 0.18 -17.61 2.96
CA GLU A 649 0.05 -16.18 2.64
C GLU A 649 1.02 -15.76 1.54
N GLY A 650 0.61 -14.77 0.75
CA GLY A 650 1.48 -14.20 -0.28
C GLY A 650 2.43 -13.17 0.29
N VAL A 651 3.63 -13.07 -0.29
CA VAL A 651 4.68 -12.15 0.17
C VAL A 651 4.93 -11.04 -0.84
N GLY A 652 5.16 -9.83 -0.34
CA GLY A 652 5.46 -8.65 -1.14
C GLY A 652 6.96 -8.46 -1.39
N TYR A 653 7.39 -7.20 -1.51
CA TYR A 653 8.80 -6.84 -1.60
C TYR A 653 9.51 -6.97 -0.23
N ASP A 654 10.49 -7.87 -0.14
CA ASP A 654 11.46 -7.93 0.96
C ASP A 654 12.86 -8.27 0.41
N PRO A 655 13.88 -7.41 0.58
CA PRO A 655 15.22 -7.67 0.08
C PRO A 655 15.98 -8.79 0.84
N ASP A 656 15.45 -9.32 1.95
CA ASP A 656 16.05 -10.42 2.68
C ASP A 656 15.72 -11.78 2.03
N ALA A 657 16.73 -12.38 1.41
CA ALA A 657 16.58 -13.68 0.77
C ALA A 657 16.21 -14.80 1.75
N SER A 658 16.54 -14.68 3.04
CA SER A 658 16.28 -15.72 4.04
C SER A 658 14.78 -15.89 4.29
N LYS A 659 14.05 -14.77 4.39
CA LYS A 659 12.59 -14.78 4.52
C LYS A 659 11.91 -15.32 3.28
N PHE A 660 12.46 -15.02 2.10
CA PHE A 660 11.93 -15.57 0.86
C PHE A 660 12.15 -17.09 0.77
N VAL A 661 13.27 -17.61 1.28
CA VAL A 661 13.48 -19.05 1.43
C VAL A 661 12.45 -19.66 2.38
N GLU A 662 12.19 -19.03 3.53
CA GLU A 662 11.19 -19.51 4.50
C GLU A 662 9.78 -19.57 3.90
N PHE A 663 9.39 -18.56 3.12
CA PHE A 663 8.15 -18.57 2.33
C PHE A 663 8.09 -19.76 1.35
N LEU A 664 9.16 -19.98 0.59
CA LEU A 664 9.20 -21.08 -0.39
C LEU A 664 9.17 -22.46 0.28
N GLU A 665 9.91 -22.62 1.38
CA GLU A 665 9.99 -23.89 2.13
C GLU A 665 8.69 -24.19 2.88
N SER A 666 8.01 -23.18 3.43
CA SER A 666 6.71 -23.37 4.07
C SER A 666 5.64 -23.79 3.07
N GLY A 667 5.60 -23.17 1.88
CA GLY A 667 4.68 -23.55 0.82
C GLY A 667 4.98 -24.94 0.24
N LEU A 668 6.25 -25.31 0.08
CA LEU A 668 6.65 -26.69 -0.29
C LEU A 668 6.22 -27.70 0.78
N ALA A 669 6.39 -27.36 2.07
CA ALA A 669 5.97 -28.23 3.16
C ALA A 669 4.44 -28.40 3.20
N ALA A 670 3.67 -27.33 2.95
CA ALA A 670 2.22 -27.38 2.86
C ALA A 670 1.74 -28.24 1.68
N PHE A 671 2.40 -28.15 0.53
CA PHE A 671 2.07 -28.95 -0.66
C PHE A 671 2.30 -30.46 -0.48
N ASN A 672 3.30 -30.84 0.33
CA ASN A 672 3.66 -32.23 0.56
C ASN A 672 2.87 -32.90 1.70
N ARG A 673 2.04 -32.15 2.44
CA ARG A 673 1.13 -32.69 3.46
C ARG A 673 -0.14 -33.22 2.79
#